data_AF-F0XQN3-F1
#
_entry.id   AF-F0XQN3-F1
#
_cell.length_a   1.000
_cell.length_b   1.000
_cell.length_c   1.000
_cell.angle_alpha   90.00
_cell.angle_beta   90.00
_cell.angle_gamma   90.00
#
_symmetry.space_group_name_H-M   'P 1'
#
loop_
_entity.id
_entity.type
_entity.pdbx_description
1 polymer ?
#
loop_
_entity_poly.entity_id
_entity_poly.type
_entity_poly.pdbx_seq_one_letter_code
_entity_poly.pdbx_strand_id
1 'polypeptide(L)'
;MAQAQAKSLFDLLEDAGTWDRSKYGKTITFCDTETQNHVRDMLGFYAREKGPNDLDKAREALAETRQHRRTSVTSLSTFNLMGLRSAAPAGIENMVEMEKISRDYWTRGTTDPIVDYLGMMNLLSATSKVLSDSPFASIHTEMMVPMGGSNENTVHNLLCGDLISVAALFRLAPVEFSTNSATNPREENLISGNPFPNQAARQEANAKSSFSAWKITWKRPPKHGFGIPSAPITFSDDDLASMLFSIYLNMFREESLKITLDRIILNRMAQPRYSRATFAAFLSVVRETTLVDWEATMARFLFLLAKDCTLMLAGNFSQEAIIHLHAFNVYIFPELKNSPDHRNQEVLSRNIPLQSWNAPPTAVYITMEIPRSCLEYFTQANRRDIPHVLQCAVQSPSRHWRHDFCALQVGFGKLTAFDERTDDTYELHVAHDRLGWDGNSPLIVSFMVPTWVLLQEHLDTCVMFYIRTTVATLDSAKHLGPDLNLFSTKLGDKRIHISRNPPNQSGPAIIHHDHHSGREKSTMGRENYLVSKSVFAKTNGKSKIESVTTRLEFSSNIRVSSLSTNGSDSIQSLSPWNMMLTLSTGEQVPLDLPVPVDQSSVQVLIPKDHNFVQVQGSVSTETSWTRSPSPVVLYNGTPVSWNTSHLNMDILPSIQTEKKLIWLQPHLESMFTGREKNLLAHKEEAAEGERGRIDLKQSLLILFSKFTEYRMSGKPLLFLLTAEEQGDVKFLVFPSKLRMDLSGRSVLLDIAVLPFYEAPNDKSSNVCFSNVDLLNETKDDMYEIRLSPNELLLWRMMLPSWIERCRTWKHRPTCEYRSAGRVPIQLLPDSESVCSCGRGHFPKNYFQGRPQWNSAAQFASRAAISPLFPSRLVGNAYHGSSSASASVLTRIVRKIKTIVR
;
A
#
# COMPACT_ATOMS: atom_id res chain seq x y z
N MET A 1 11.35 42.44 -9.45
CA MET A 1 10.68 42.22 -8.14
C MET A 1 11.08 40.88 -7.53
N ALA A 2 10.90 39.74 -8.21
CA ALA A 2 11.30 38.41 -7.71
C ALA A 2 12.81 38.26 -7.39
N GLN A 3 13.69 38.80 -8.24
CA GLN A 3 15.15 38.77 -8.00
C GLN A 3 15.58 39.57 -6.76
N ALA A 4 15.01 40.75 -6.55
CA ALA A 4 15.26 41.57 -5.37
C ALA A 4 14.79 40.86 -4.09
N GLN A 5 13.65 40.18 -4.17
CA GLN A 5 13.13 39.37 -3.06
C GLN A 5 14.01 38.13 -2.80
N ALA A 6 14.47 37.46 -3.86
CA ALA A 6 15.37 36.32 -3.76
C ALA A 6 16.71 36.71 -3.13
N LYS A 7 17.26 37.88 -3.51
CA LYS A 7 18.47 38.43 -2.90
C LYS A 7 18.27 38.77 -1.42
N SER A 8 17.17 39.42 -1.05
CA SER A 8 16.86 39.71 0.35
C SER A 8 16.68 38.45 1.21
N LEU A 9 16.09 37.38 0.67
CA LEU A 9 15.95 36.11 1.38
C LEU A 9 17.26 35.32 1.42
N PHE A 10 18.06 35.40 0.34
CA PHE A 10 19.41 34.85 0.31
C PHE A 10 20.25 35.43 1.43
N ASP A 11 20.28 36.74 1.61
CA ASP A 11 21.09 37.38 2.67
C ASP A 11 20.66 36.94 4.08
N LEU A 12 19.35 36.72 4.31
CA LEU A 12 18.82 36.27 5.61
C LEU A 12 19.12 34.80 5.97
N LEU A 13 19.53 34.00 5.00
CA LEU A 13 19.81 32.57 5.19
C LEU A 13 21.27 32.27 5.54
N GLU A 14 22.05 33.26 6.00
CA GLU A 14 23.50 33.12 6.21
C GLU A 14 23.82 32.11 7.32
N ASP A 15 23.01 32.13 8.37
CA ASP A 15 23.04 31.15 9.45
C ASP A 15 21.63 30.96 10.03
N ALA A 16 21.39 29.85 10.70
CA ALA A 16 20.09 29.50 11.26
C ALA A 16 19.57 30.55 12.25
N GLY A 17 20.46 31.11 13.08
CA GLY A 17 20.09 32.12 14.06
C GLY A 17 19.62 33.43 13.42
N THR A 18 20.20 33.83 12.29
CA THR A 18 19.79 35.02 11.54
C THR A 18 18.45 34.82 10.84
N TRP A 19 18.19 33.63 10.30
CA TRP A 19 16.87 33.30 9.73
C TRP A 19 15.77 33.27 10.79
N ASP A 20 16.01 32.65 11.94
CA ASP A 20 15.05 32.50 13.04
C ASP A 20 14.64 33.85 13.66
N ARG A 21 15.59 34.79 13.73
CA ARG A 21 15.35 36.18 14.19
C ARG A 21 14.62 37.03 13.15
N SER A 22 14.56 36.59 11.89
CA SER A 22 13.91 37.35 10.83
C SER A 22 12.38 37.28 10.94
N LYS A 23 11.70 38.18 10.21
CA LYS A 23 10.24 38.13 10.08
C LYS A 23 9.71 36.84 9.42
N TYR A 24 10.59 36.06 8.77
CA TYR A 24 10.25 34.81 8.07
C TYR A 24 10.45 33.56 8.93
N GLY A 25 11.39 33.59 9.90
CA GLY A 25 11.69 32.45 10.77
C GLY A 25 10.50 32.00 11.63
N LYS A 26 9.56 32.92 11.93
CA LYS A 26 8.31 32.61 12.63
C LYS A 26 7.30 31.82 11.80
N THR A 27 7.46 31.80 10.48
CA THR A 27 6.52 31.16 9.53
C THR A 27 7.15 29.96 8.84
N ILE A 28 8.46 30.00 8.62
CA ILE A 28 9.21 28.96 7.93
C ILE A 28 10.39 28.59 8.80
N THR A 29 10.35 27.37 9.36
CA THR A 29 11.45 26.76 10.10
C THR A 29 12.10 25.69 9.25
N PHE A 30 13.42 25.64 9.20
CA PHE A 30 14.14 24.55 8.53
C PHE A 30 14.33 23.38 9.49
N CYS A 31 14.22 22.16 8.97
CA CYS A 31 14.38 20.93 9.76
C CYS A 31 15.82 20.73 10.24
N ASP A 32 16.79 21.13 9.42
CA ASP A 32 18.22 21.08 9.69
C ASP A 32 18.96 22.15 8.87
N THR A 33 20.25 22.31 9.17
CA THR A 33 21.14 23.26 8.49
C THR A 33 21.36 22.90 7.02
N GLU A 34 21.25 21.63 6.64
CA GLU A 34 21.43 21.17 5.26
C GLU A 34 20.28 21.63 4.36
N THR A 35 19.04 21.52 4.84
CA THR A 35 17.83 22.01 4.18
C THR A 35 17.88 23.53 4.02
N GLN A 36 18.35 24.25 5.04
CA GLN A 36 18.56 25.70 4.96
C GLN A 36 19.58 26.06 3.88
N ASN A 37 20.71 25.35 3.82
CA ASN A 37 21.76 25.59 2.82
C ASN A 37 21.26 25.30 1.40
N HIS A 38 20.46 24.25 1.20
CA HIS A 38 19.84 23.99 -0.10
C HIS A 38 18.89 25.11 -0.56
N VAL A 39 18.11 25.67 0.35
CA VAL A 39 17.22 26.81 0.05
C VAL A 39 18.03 28.07 -0.22
N ARG A 40 19.13 28.30 0.52
CA ARG A 40 20.08 29.37 0.26
C ARG A 40 20.68 29.24 -1.15
N ASP A 41 21.18 28.07 -1.53
CA ASP A 41 21.78 27.84 -2.85
C ASP A 41 20.80 28.10 -4.00
N MET A 42 19.55 27.65 -3.84
CA MET A 42 18.48 27.90 -4.80
C MET A 42 18.18 29.40 -4.93
N LEU A 43 18.09 30.12 -3.82
CA LEU A 43 17.88 31.58 -3.84
C LEU A 43 19.10 32.31 -4.44
N GLY A 44 20.30 31.79 -4.23
CA GLY A 44 21.53 32.27 -4.85
C GLY A 44 21.50 32.16 -6.37
N PHE A 45 20.92 31.08 -6.91
CA PHE A 45 20.67 30.96 -8.35
C PHE A 45 19.71 32.03 -8.88
N TYR A 46 18.64 32.35 -8.13
CA TYR A 46 17.67 33.38 -8.52
C TYR A 46 18.14 34.81 -8.24
N ALA A 47 19.14 35.01 -7.39
CA ALA A 47 19.71 36.32 -7.08
C ALA A 47 20.72 36.80 -8.14
N ARG A 48 21.31 35.88 -8.94
CA ARG A 48 22.28 36.21 -10.00
C ARG A 48 21.63 37.03 -11.12
N GLU A 49 22.29 38.11 -11.55
CA GLU A 49 21.94 38.82 -12.78
C GLU A 49 22.26 37.94 -13.99
N LYS A 50 21.22 37.56 -14.76
CA LYS A 50 21.38 36.85 -16.03
C LYS A 50 21.44 37.86 -17.18
N GLY A 51 22.33 37.62 -18.14
CA GLY A 51 22.48 38.48 -19.32
C GLY A 51 21.26 38.43 -20.25
N PRO A 52 21.04 39.46 -21.10
CA PRO A 52 19.87 39.58 -21.97
C PRO A 52 19.68 38.38 -22.92
N ASN A 53 20.77 37.77 -23.41
CA ASN A 53 20.71 36.62 -24.33
C ASN A 53 20.11 35.33 -23.70
N ASP A 54 20.21 35.15 -22.38
CA ASP A 54 19.67 33.94 -21.72
C ASP A 54 18.17 34.04 -21.49
N LEU A 55 17.65 35.26 -21.34
CA LEU A 55 16.22 35.53 -21.23
C LEU A 55 15.51 35.35 -22.57
N ASP A 56 16.14 35.75 -23.67
CA ASP A 56 15.57 35.60 -25.00
C ASP A 56 15.58 34.13 -25.46
N LYS A 57 16.66 33.37 -25.18
CA LYS A 57 16.68 31.91 -25.39
C LYS A 57 15.64 31.18 -24.54
N ALA A 58 15.46 31.58 -23.28
CA ALA A 58 14.42 30.99 -22.43
C ALA A 58 13.01 31.33 -22.93
N ARG A 59 12.80 32.53 -23.49
CA ARG A 59 11.53 32.95 -24.10
C ARG A 59 11.25 32.22 -25.41
N GLU A 60 12.25 32.01 -26.27
CA GLU A 60 12.14 31.22 -27.49
C GLU A 60 11.82 29.76 -27.17
N ALA A 61 12.54 29.14 -26.24
CA ALA A 61 12.27 27.78 -25.79
C ALA A 61 10.84 27.64 -25.21
N LEU A 62 10.38 28.64 -24.44
CA LEU A 62 9.00 28.70 -23.94
C LEU A 62 7.97 28.91 -25.06
N ALA A 63 8.30 29.68 -26.09
CA ALA A 63 7.43 29.92 -27.24
C ALA A 63 7.31 28.66 -28.12
N GLU A 64 8.42 27.99 -28.41
CA GLU A 64 8.45 26.71 -29.11
C GLU A 64 7.70 25.63 -28.33
N THR A 65 7.91 25.54 -27.02
CA THR A 65 7.18 24.58 -26.17
C THR A 65 5.68 24.87 -26.15
N ARG A 66 5.27 26.15 -26.13
CA ARG A 66 3.86 26.56 -26.22
C ARG A 66 3.25 26.25 -27.59
N GLN A 67 4.00 26.43 -28.67
CA GLN A 67 3.56 26.17 -30.03
C GLN A 67 3.45 24.67 -30.29
N HIS A 68 4.43 23.89 -29.84
CA HIS A 68 4.40 22.43 -29.91
C HIS A 68 3.20 21.87 -29.13
N ARG A 69 2.95 22.39 -27.91
CA ARG A 69 1.76 22.04 -27.12
C ARG A 69 0.45 22.43 -27.81
N ARG A 70 0.38 23.60 -28.48
CA ARG A 70 -0.82 23.98 -29.26
C ARG A 70 -1.09 23.01 -30.40
N THR A 71 -0.06 22.55 -31.11
CA THR A 71 -0.20 21.57 -32.20
C THR A 71 -0.51 20.16 -31.72
N SER A 72 -0.02 19.73 -30.56
CA SER A 72 -0.36 18.43 -29.95
C SER A 72 -1.77 18.42 -29.33
N VAL A 73 -2.28 19.58 -28.91
CA VAL A 73 -3.63 19.74 -28.33
C VAL A 73 -4.72 19.83 -29.42
N THR A 74 -4.37 20.15 -30.67
CA THR A 74 -5.35 20.22 -31.77
C THR A 74 -5.83 18.86 -32.29
N SER A 75 -5.20 17.74 -31.90
CA SER A 75 -5.72 16.40 -32.19
C SER A 75 -6.08 15.65 -30.90
N LEU A 76 -7.38 15.66 -30.57
CA LEU A 76 -8.11 14.82 -29.60
C LEU A 76 -8.13 15.27 -28.10
N SER A 77 -9.26 15.91 -27.75
CA SER A 77 -9.89 16.09 -26.42
C SER A 77 -9.20 16.98 -25.37
N THR A 78 -9.80 18.15 -25.14
CA THR A 78 -9.41 19.31 -24.32
C THR A 78 -9.53 19.17 -22.79
N PHE A 79 -9.65 17.96 -22.22
CA PHE A 79 -9.84 17.80 -20.77
C PHE A 79 -8.78 16.91 -20.13
N ASN A 80 -8.03 17.44 -19.15
CA ASN A 80 -7.18 16.60 -18.29
C ASN A 80 -8.05 15.88 -17.24
N LEU A 81 -8.46 14.65 -17.57
CA LEU A 81 -9.26 13.80 -16.68
C LEU A 81 -8.55 13.41 -15.39
N MET A 82 -7.21 13.48 -15.31
CA MET A 82 -6.50 13.16 -14.06
C MET A 82 -6.68 14.23 -12.98
N GLY A 83 -6.92 15.49 -13.37
CA GLY A 83 -7.18 16.59 -12.44
C GLY A 83 -8.46 16.38 -11.64
N LEU A 84 -9.49 15.76 -12.23
CA LEU A 84 -10.79 15.50 -11.58
C LEU A 84 -10.66 14.79 -10.23
N ARG A 85 -9.64 13.94 -10.07
CA ARG A 85 -9.33 13.20 -8.83
C ARG A 85 -9.04 14.12 -7.64
N SER A 86 -8.36 15.24 -7.89
CA SER A 86 -8.00 16.21 -6.84
C SER A 86 -9.21 16.95 -6.27
N ALA A 87 -10.37 16.89 -6.94
CA ALA A 87 -11.65 17.38 -6.41
C ALA A 87 -12.66 16.26 -6.22
N ALA A 88 -12.25 14.98 -6.21
CA ALA A 88 -13.14 13.91 -5.83
C ALA A 88 -13.66 14.15 -4.40
N PRO A 89 -14.97 13.95 -4.14
CA PRO A 89 -15.99 13.42 -5.07
C PRO A 89 -16.70 14.48 -5.96
N ALA A 90 -16.41 15.78 -5.81
CA ALA A 90 -17.02 16.90 -6.54
C ALA A 90 -16.33 17.25 -7.89
N GLY A 91 -15.62 16.30 -8.51
CA GLY A 91 -14.77 16.56 -9.68
C GLY A 91 -15.51 17.21 -10.85
N ILE A 92 -16.74 16.79 -11.14
CA ILE A 92 -17.52 17.29 -12.28
C ILE A 92 -17.97 18.74 -12.12
N GLU A 93 -18.32 19.16 -10.91
CA GLU A 93 -18.70 20.55 -10.65
C GLU A 93 -17.51 21.51 -10.89
N ASN A 94 -16.29 21.00 -10.77
CA ASN A 94 -15.05 21.77 -10.87
C ASN A 94 -14.21 21.44 -12.12
N MET A 95 -14.79 20.74 -13.11
CA MET A 95 -14.07 20.23 -14.29
C MET A 95 -13.33 21.34 -15.07
N VAL A 96 -13.88 22.55 -15.11
CA VAL A 96 -13.27 23.71 -15.79
C VAL A 96 -12.10 24.30 -15.00
N GLU A 97 -12.20 24.38 -13.67
CA GLU A 97 -11.12 24.87 -12.81
C GLU A 97 -9.98 23.87 -12.70
N MET A 98 -10.28 22.58 -12.86
CA MET A 98 -9.30 21.51 -12.83
C MET A 98 -8.26 21.56 -13.95
N GLU A 99 -8.66 22.03 -15.12
CA GLU A 99 -7.71 22.23 -16.21
C GLU A 99 -6.64 23.27 -15.83
N LYS A 100 -7.04 24.31 -15.08
CA LYS A 100 -6.17 25.38 -14.59
C LYS A 100 -5.26 24.88 -13.46
N ILE A 101 -5.81 24.15 -12.48
CA ILE A 101 -5.05 23.57 -11.37
C ILE A 101 -4.07 22.51 -11.87
N SER A 102 -4.47 21.69 -12.84
CA SER A 102 -3.58 20.71 -13.47
C SER A 102 -2.41 21.39 -14.19
N ARG A 103 -2.64 22.49 -14.90
CA ARG A 103 -1.56 23.29 -15.52
C ARG A 103 -0.57 23.83 -14.47
N ASP A 104 -1.07 24.26 -13.31
CA ASP A 104 -0.26 24.74 -12.19
C ASP A 104 0.51 23.61 -11.48
N TYR A 105 -0.11 22.43 -11.36
CA TYR A 105 0.51 21.23 -10.81
C TYR A 105 1.69 20.74 -11.67
N TRP A 106 1.50 20.64 -13.00
CA TRP A 106 2.58 20.24 -13.93
C TRP A 106 3.74 21.24 -14.00
N THR A 107 3.55 22.47 -13.52
CA THR A 107 4.63 23.45 -13.40
C THR A 107 5.35 23.37 -12.05
N ARG A 108 4.84 22.65 -11.04
CA ARG A 108 5.35 22.74 -9.64
C ARG A 108 5.32 21.46 -8.79
N GLY A 109 4.85 20.30 -9.24
CA GLY A 109 4.81 19.09 -8.40
C GLY A 109 4.67 17.77 -9.15
N THR A 110 5.08 16.67 -8.49
CA THR A 110 4.88 15.29 -8.95
C THR A 110 4.09 14.49 -7.90
N THR A 111 3.22 13.58 -8.36
CA THR A 111 2.36 12.64 -7.61
C THR A 111 2.15 11.39 -8.48
N ASP A 112 3.19 10.99 -9.21
CA ASP A 112 3.13 9.78 -10.00
C ASP A 112 3.07 8.57 -9.04
N PRO A 113 2.22 7.57 -9.29
CA PRO A 113 2.07 6.43 -8.40
C PRO A 113 3.32 5.55 -8.54
N ILE A 114 4.21 5.62 -7.56
CA ILE A 114 5.51 4.95 -7.58
C ILE A 114 5.38 3.42 -7.84
N VAL A 115 4.28 2.81 -7.40
CA VAL A 115 3.97 1.37 -7.62
C VAL A 115 3.87 1.03 -9.11
N ASP A 116 3.36 1.94 -9.94
CA ASP A 116 3.17 1.69 -11.37
C ASP A 116 4.52 1.64 -12.12
N TYR A 117 5.56 2.28 -11.58
CA TYR A 117 6.90 2.32 -12.15
C TYR A 117 7.85 1.30 -11.50
N LEU A 118 7.96 1.32 -10.17
CA LEU A 118 8.89 0.45 -9.44
C LEU A 118 8.34 -0.96 -9.20
N GLY A 119 7.03 -1.15 -9.27
CA GLY A 119 6.38 -2.42 -8.95
C GLY A 119 6.24 -2.68 -7.44
N MET A 120 5.20 -3.43 -7.08
CA MET A 120 4.81 -3.67 -5.69
C MET A 120 5.89 -4.43 -4.91
N MET A 121 6.54 -5.42 -5.53
CA MET A 121 7.53 -6.27 -4.87
C MET A 121 8.79 -5.50 -4.43
N ASN A 122 9.26 -4.55 -5.24
CA ASN A 122 10.38 -3.68 -4.87
C ASN A 122 10.03 -2.83 -3.65
N LEU A 123 8.86 -2.19 -3.68
CA LEU A 123 8.39 -1.33 -2.60
C LEU A 123 8.17 -2.10 -1.30
N LEU A 124 7.50 -3.25 -1.34
CA LEU A 124 7.26 -4.05 -0.14
C LEU A 124 8.55 -4.64 0.43
N SER A 125 9.49 -5.07 -0.41
CA SER A 125 10.79 -5.58 0.07
C SER A 125 11.61 -4.51 0.80
N ALA A 126 11.55 -3.26 0.33
CA ALA A 126 12.23 -2.14 0.98
C ALA A 126 11.47 -1.63 2.23
N THR A 127 10.14 -1.53 2.15
CA THR A 127 9.34 -0.82 3.17
C THR A 127 8.83 -1.73 4.29
N SER A 128 8.67 -3.03 4.06
CA SER A 128 8.19 -3.97 5.08
C SER A 128 9.16 -4.10 6.25
N LYS A 129 10.47 -3.98 6.01
CA LYS A 129 11.50 -4.07 7.06
C LYS A 129 11.49 -2.86 8.00
N VAL A 130 11.23 -1.66 7.48
CA VAL A 130 11.17 -0.43 8.29
C VAL A 130 9.82 -0.25 9.01
N LEU A 131 8.83 -1.11 8.71
CA LEU A 131 7.52 -1.06 9.35
C LEU A 131 7.61 -1.61 10.78
N SER A 132 7.46 -0.72 11.75
CA SER A 132 7.42 -1.09 13.17
C SER A 132 6.27 -2.07 13.47
N ASP A 133 6.42 -2.83 14.55
CA ASP A 133 5.38 -3.75 15.06
C ASP A 133 4.16 -3.08 15.71
N SER A 134 4.12 -1.75 15.69
CA SER A 134 3.04 -0.95 16.23
C SER A 134 1.80 -0.99 15.31
N PRO A 135 0.57 -1.10 15.86
CA PRO A 135 -0.66 -1.06 15.06
C PRO A 135 -0.97 0.32 14.46
N PHE A 136 -0.22 1.35 14.88
CA PHE A 136 -0.25 2.69 14.29
C PHE A 136 0.51 2.76 12.95
N ALA A 137 1.48 1.86 12.74
CA ALA A 137 2.31 1.90 11.55
C ALA A 137 1.57 1.28 10.35
N SER A 138 1.67 1.95 9.19
CA SER A 138 0.95 1.57 7.96
C SER A 138 1.79 1.89 6.73
N ILE A 139 1.76 1.04 5.71
CA ILE A 139 2.25 1.34 4.37
C ILE A 139 1.04 1.52 3.46
N HIS A 140 0.98 2.63 2.73
CA HIS A 140 -0.06 2.86 1.74
C HIS A 140 0.54 2.75 0.35
N THR A 141 0.01 1.85 -0.46
CA THR A 141 0.41 1.72 -1.86
C THR A 141 -0.74 2.14 -2.75
N GLU A 142 -0.50 3.12 -3.61
CA GLU A 142 -1.45 3.59 -4.62
C GLU A 142 -0.97 3.24 -6.02
N MET A 143 -1.91 2.80 -6.87
CA MET A 143 -1.68 2.45 -8.28
C MET A 143 -2.84 2.99 -9.11
N MET A 144 -2.58 3.38 -10.36
CA MET A 144 -3.57 4.10 -11.17
C MET A 144 -3.90 3.46 -12.50
N VAL A 145 -3.14 2.45 -12.91
CA VAL A 145 -3.46 1.65 -14.09
C VAL A 145 -4.22 0.41 -13.65
N PRO A 146 -5.52 0.25 -13.98
CA PRO A 146 -6.16 -1.04 -13.82
C PRO A 146 -5.46 -2.04 -14.75
N MET A 147 -4.92 -3.09 -14.16
CA MET A 147 -4.71 -4.31 -14.92
C MET A 147 -6.11 -4.80 -15.29
N GLY A 148 -6.43 -4.96 -16.58
CA GLY A 148 -7.66 -5.66 -16.97
C GLY A 148 -7.79 -7.05 -16.32
N GLY A 149 -8.94 -7.69 -16.51
CA GLY A 149 -9.23 -9.01 -15.94
C GLY A 149 -9.93 -8.96 -14.57
N SER A 150 -10.03 -10.10 -13.89
CA SER A 150 -10.62 -10.15 -12.54
C SER A 150 -9.74 -9.38 -11.54
N ASN A 151 -10.36 -8.91 -10.46
CA ASN A 151 -9.64 -8.26 -9.35
C ASN A 151 -8.55 -9.16 -8.77
N GLU A 152 -8.87 -10.46 -8.64
CA GLU A 152 -7.92 -11.47 -8.16
C GLU A 152 -6.71 -11.59 -9.09
N ASN A 153 -6.93 -11.65 -10.41
CA ASN A 153 -5.83 -11.68 -11.37
C ASN A 153 -5.00 -10.39 -11.32
N THR A 154 -5.65 -9.24 -11.12
CA THR A 154 -4.96 -7.94 -10.97
C THR A 154 -4.01 -7.96 -9.78
N VAL A 155 -4.49 -8.38 -8.61
CA VAL A 155 -3.69 -8.46 -7.38
C VAL A 155 -2.62 -9.54 -7.48
N HIS A 156 -2.97 -10.72 -8.00
CA HIS A 156 -2.03 -11.81 -8.23
C HIS A 156 -0.88 -11.35 -9.13
N ASN A 157 -1.22 -10.63 -10.19
CA ASN A 157 -0.22 -10.04 -11.07
C ASN A 157 0.66 -9.07 -10.29
N LEU A 158 0.10 -8.11 -9.54
CA LEU A 158 0.87 -7.09 -8.81
C LEU A 158 1.90 -7.68 -7.85
N LEU A 159 1.53 -8.72 -7.13
CA LEU A 159 2.36 -9.39 -6.12
C LEU A 159 3.13 -10.61 -6.63
N CYS A 160 2.95 -10.97 -7.90
CA CYS A 160 3.50 -12.18 -8.51
C CYS A 160 3.09 -13.49 -7.81
N GLY A 161 1.95 -13.49 -7.11
CA GLY A 161 1.46 -14.64 -6.35
C GLY A 161 0.15 -14.35 -5.61
N ASP A 162 -0.33 -15.32 -4.84
CA ASP A 162 -1.56 -15.18 -4.04
C ASP A 162 -1.41 -14.06 -2.99
N LEU A 163 -2.43 -13.20 -2.87
CA LEU A 163 -2.41 -12.00 -2.02
C LEU A 163 -2.04 -12.32 -0.57
N ILE A 164 -2.73 -13.30 0.03
CA ILE A 164 -2.54 -13.63 1.44
C ILE A 164 -1.21 -14.31 1.67
N SER A 165 -0.83 -15.20 0.76
CA SER A 165 0.43 -15.96 0.85
C SER A 165 1.64 -15.04 0.74
N VAL A 166 1.67 -14.14 -0.26
CA VAL A 166 2.76 -13.17 -0.43
C VAL A 166 2.77 -12.16 0.71
N ALA A 167 1.60 -11.68 1.17
CA ALA A 167 1.53 -10.76 2.32
C ALA A 167 2.08 -11.42 3.60
N ALA A 168 1.79 -12.71 3.83
CA ALA A 168 2.33 -13.46 4.96
C ALA A 168 3.86 -13.57 4.93
N LEU A 169 4.45 -13.77 3.74
CA LEU A 169 5.90 -13.79 3.53
C LEU A 169 6.56 -12.44 3.85
N PHE A 170 5.86 -11.32 3.61
CA PHE A 170 6.30 -9.98 4.07
C PHE A 170 5.93 -9.68 5.54
N ARG A 171 5.22 -10.59 6.22
CA ARG A 171 4.61 -10.37 7.54
C ARG A 171 3.72 -9.11 7.54
N LEU A 172 2.85 -9.02 6.55
CA LEU A 172 1.88 -7.95 6.33
C LEU A 172 0.46 -8.50 6.22
N ALA A 173 -0.50 -7.67 6.55
CA ALA A 173 -1.93 -7.91 6.41
C ALA A 173 -2.52 -6.85 5.46
N PRO A 174 -3.15 -7.27 4.33
CA PRO A 174 -3.89 -6.37 3.46
C PRO A 174 -5.23 -6.00 4.15
N VAL A 175 -5.32 -4.77 4.63
CA VAL A 175 -6.42 -4.34 5.50
C VAL A 175 -7.76 -4.35 4.77
N GLU A 176 -7.82 -3.80 3.54
CA GLU A 176 -9.06 -3.74 2.77
C GLU A 176 -9.55 -5.12 2.32
N PHE A 177 -8.65 -6.09 2.14
CA PHE A 177 -9.04 -7.49 1.90
C PHE A 177 -9.67 -8.07 3.16
N SER A 178 -9.03 -7.85 4.31
CA SER A 178 -9.44 -8.40 5.60
C SER A 178 -10.75 -7.85 6.13
N THR A 179 -11.07 -6.57 5.87
CA THR A 179 -12.33 -5.94 6.31
C THR A 179 -13.43 -5.99 5.25
N ASN A 180 -13.08 -6.32 4.00
CA ASN A 180 -13.93 -6.08 2.84
C ASN A 180 -14.57 -4.68 2.89
N SER A 181 -13.76 -3.67 3.21
CA SER A 181 -14.15 -2.27 3.31
C SER A 181 -13.01 -1.38 2.84
N ALA A 182 -13.34 -0.40 2.01
CA ALA A 182 -12.43 0.63 1.55
C ALA A 182 -12.88 2.02 2.04
N THR A 183 -11.91 2.92 2.19
CA THR A 183 -12.16 4.33 2.54
C THR A 183 -12.45 5.19 1.32
N ASN A 184 -12.16 4.69 0.11
CA ASN A 184 -12.36 5.36 -1.16
C ASN A 184 -13.36 4.62 -2.07
N PRO A 185 -14.11 5.33 -2.92
CA PRO A 185 -15.09 4.73 -3.82
C PRO A 185 -14.45 3.84 -4.90
N ARG A 186 -15.19 2.80 -5.32
CA ARG A 186 -14.76 1.85 -6.36
C ARG A 186 -14.82 2.43 -7.78
N GLU A 187 -15.70 3.40 -8.00
CA GLU A 187 -15.97 3.92 -9.35
C GLU A 187 -15.87 5.45 -9.35
N GLU A 188 -14.67 5.96 -9.60
CA GLU A 188 -14.44 7.39 -9.86
C GLU A 188 -15.10 7.83 -11.20
N ASN A 189 -15.59 6.86 -12.00
CA ASN A 189 -16.06 7.02 -13.38
C ASN A 189 -17.56 6.86 -13.62
N LEU A 190 -18.38 6.54 -12.60
CA LEU A 190 -19.83 6.41 -12.81
C LEU A 190 -20.54 7.72 -13.12
N ILE A 191 -19.85 8.84 -13.01
CA ILE A 191 -20.44 10.16 -13.20
C ILE A 191 -20.38 10.60 -14.69
N SER A 192 -20.19 9.68 -15.64
CA SER A 192 -20.40 9.92 -17.07
C SER A 192 -21.81 9.57 -17.54
N GLY A 193 -22.83 9.91 -16.74
CA GLY A 193 -24.20 10.00 -17.23
C GLY A 193 -24.36 11.24 -18.11
N ASN A 194 -23.99 11.14 -19.39
CA ASN A 194 -24.07 12.16 -20.46
C ASN A 194 -23.13 13.38 -20.31
N PRO A 195 -22.06 13.44 -21.14
CA PRO A 195 -22.04 14.47 -22.19
C PRO A 195 -21.40 14.06 -23.52
N PHE A 196 -21.16 12.76 -23.78
CA PHE A 196 -20.55 12.34 -25.05
C PHE A 196 -21.62 12.01 -26.11
N PRO A 197 -21.67 12.73 -27.25
CA PRO A 197 -22.75 12.62 -28.22
C PRO A 197 -22.77 11.29 -29.01
N ASN A 198 -21.64 10.58 -29.15
CA ASN A 198 -21.57 9.33 -29.92
C ASN A 198 -20.92 8.16 -29.17
N GLN A 199 -21.34 6.92 -29.50
CA GLN A 199 -20.88 5.67 -28.90
C GLN A 199 -19.37 5.41 -29.03
N ALA A 200 -18.74 5.78 -30.15
CA ALA A 200 -17.31 5.63 -30.35
C ALA A 200 -16.50 6.49 -29.37
N ALA A 201 -16.90 7.76 -29.18
CA ALA A 201 -16.30 8.66 -28.20
C ALA A 201 -16.53 8.18 -26.75
N ARG A 202 -17.66 7.52 -26.46
CA ARG A 202 -17.90 6.85 -25.17
C ARG A 202 -17.00 5.63 -24.96
N GLN A 203 -16.79 4.80 -25.98
CA GLN A 203 -15.90 3.65 -25.87
C GLN A 203 -14.43 4.07 -25.72
N GLU A 204 -14.02 5.09 -26.45
CA GLU A 204 -12.66 5.65 -26.36
C GLU A 204 -12.45 6.42 -25.05
N ALA A 205 -13.46 7.18 -24.60
CA ALA A 205 -13.45 7.80 -23.28
C ALA A 205 -13.44 6.74 -22.18
N ASN A 206 -14.24 5.67 -22.23
CA ASN A 206 -14.21 4.60 -21.24
C ASN A 206 -12.87 3.84 -21.22
N ALA A 207 -12.23 3.65 -22.38
CA ALA A 207 -10.91 3.05 -22.48
C ALA A 207 -9.80 3.96 -21.90
N LYS A 208 -9.93 5.29 -22.08
CA LYS A 208 -8.99 6.31 -21.57
C LYS A 208 -9.36 6.84 -20.17
N SER A 209 -10.57 6.63 -19.67
CA SER A 209 -11.07 7.14 -18.37
C SER A 209 -11.02 6.08 -17.28
N SER A 210 -10.65 4.82 -17.57
CA SER A 210 -10.52 3.72 -16.60
C SER A 210 -9.44 3.92 -15.52
N PHE A 211 -8.97 5.14 -15.33
CA PHE A 211 -8.06 5.63 -14.33
C PHE A 211 -8.62 5.56 -12.90
N SER A 212 -8.89 4.36 -12.39
CA SER A 212 -9.33 4.18 -11.01
C SER A 212 -8.12 3.98 -10.10
N ALA A 213 -7.92 4.85 -9.11
CA ALA A 213 -6.86 4.65 -8.12
C ALA A 213 -7.20 3.48 -7.18
N TRP A 214 -6.32 2.49 -7.09
CA TRP A 214 -6.41 1.44 -6.07
C TRP A 214 -5.46 1.80 -4.94
N LYS A 215 -6.00 1.83 -3.72
CA LYS A 215 -5.23 1.99 -2.49
C LYS A 215 -5.28 0.68 -1.72
N ILE A 216 -4.11 0.19 -1.32
CA ILE A 216 -3.99 -0.93 -0.39
C ILE A 216 -3.23 -0.43 0.83
N THR A 217 -3.79 -0.68 2.00
CA THR A 217 -3.17 -0.40 3.30
C THR A 217 -2.59 -1.69 3.83
N TRP A 218 -1.27 -1.69 4.03
CA TRP A 218 -0.52 -2.80 4.61
C TRP A 218 -0.18 -2.49 6.06
N LYS A 219 -0.57 -3.39 6.96
CA LYS A 219 -0.22 -3.32 8.39
C LYS A 219 0.42 -4.61 8.84
N ARG A 220 1.05 -4.60 10.02
CA ARG A 220 1.34 -5.86 10.71
C ARG A 220 0.02 -6.55 11.09
N PRO A 221 -0.05 -7.89 11.06
CA PRO A 221 -1.14 -8.62 11.67
C PRO A 221 -1.37 -8.12 13.11
N PRO A 222 -2.63 -7.85 13.51
CA PRO A 222 -2.91 -7.39 14.86
C PRO A 222 -2.45 -8.43 15.89
N LYS A 223 -1.87 -7.98 17.01
CA LYS A 223 -1.46 -8.84 18.13
C LYS A 223 -2.37 -8.57 19.32
N HIS A 224 -2.88 -9.63 19.96
CA HIS A 224 -3.69 -9.52 21.18
C HIS A 224 -2.89 -9.85 22.45
N GLY A 225 -1.75 -10.56 22.31
CA GLY A 225 -0.89 -10.93 23.43
C GLY A 225 0.05 -9.81 23.88
N PHE A 226 0.09 -9.54 25.19
CA PHE A 226 1.13 -8.72 25.80
C PHE A 226 2.46 -9.48 25.80
N GLY A 227 3.50 -8.94 25.15
CA GLY A 227 4.88 -9.39 25.33
C GLY A 227 5.25 -10.77 24.76
N ILE A 228 4.33 -11.52 24.15
CA ILE A 228 4.66 -12.76 23.42
C ILE A 228 4.99 -12.40 21.97
N PRO A 229 6.23 -12.64 21.49
CA PRO A 229 6.57 -12.45 20.09
C PRO A 229 5.67 -13.31 19.21
N SER A 230 5.16 -12.74 18.11
CA SER A 230 4.49 -13.53 17.09
C SER A 230 5.50 -14.54 16.55
N ALA A 231 5.16 -15.83 16.65
CA ALA A 231 6.02 -16.90 16.15
C ALA A 231 6.15 -16.73 14.62
N PRO A 232 7.37 -16.81 14.06
CA PRO A 232 7.56 -16.88 12.63
C PRO A 232 6.76 -18.04 12.04
N ILE A 233 6.36 -17.90 10.78
CA ILE A 233 5.64 -18.95 10.07
C ILE A 233 6.64 -20.02 9.62
N THR A 234 6.34 -21.28 9.89
CA THR A 234 7.14 -22.45 9.52
C THR A 234 6.51 -23.13 8.32
N PHE A 235 7.35 -23.53 7.35
CA PHE A 235 6.95 -24.29 6.17
C PHE A 235 7.72 -25.61 6.12
N SER A 236 7.26 -26.55 5.30
CA SER A 236 8.17 -27.59 4.80
C SER A 236 9.09 -26.99 3.74
N ASP A 237 10.28 -27.57 3.58
CA ASP A 237 11.28 -27.07 2.61
C ASP A 237 10.73 -27.14 1.18
N ASP A 238 9.99 -28.20 0.85
CA ASP A 238 9.33 -28.38 -0.46
C ASP A 238 8.23 -27.34 -0.72
N ASP A 239 7.41 -27.04 0.27
CA ASP A 239 6.30 -26.09 0.14
C ASP A 239 6.81 -24.67 -0.11
N LEU A 240 7.78 -24.23 0.70
CA LEU A 240 8.36 -22.89 0.57
C LEU A 240 9.15 -22.78 -0.74
N ALA A 241 9.97 -23.77 -1.09
CA ALA A 241 10.71 -23.76 -2.36
C ALA A 241 9.78 -23.68 -3.58
N SER A 242 8.67 -24.44 -3.56
CA SER A 242 7.67 -24.43 -4.64
C SER A 242 6.97 -23.08 -4.76
N MET A 243 6.63 -22.45 -3.62
CA MET A 243 6.02 -21.13 -3.58
C MET A 243 6.97 -20.05 -4.11
N LEU A 244 8.22 -20.05 -3.65
CA LEU A 244 9.27 -19.12 -4.12
C LEU A 244 9.52 -19.28 -5.62
N PHE A 245 9.54 -20.52 -6.12
CA PHE A 245 9.65 -20.81 -7.54
C PHE A 245 8.46 -20.29 -8.35
N SER A 246 7.23 -20.45 -7.86
CA SER A 246 6.06 -19.88 -8.52
C SER A 246 6.09 -18.35 -8.56
N ILE A 247 6.54 -17.70 -7.48
CA ILE A 247 6.70 -16.24 -7.43
C ILE A 247 7.77 -15.79 -8.43
N TYR A 248 8.89 -16.50 -8.49
CA TYR A 248 9.97 -16.25 -9.46
C TYR A 248 9.44 -16.31 -10.91
N LEU A 249 8.76 -17.40 -11.30
CA LEU A 249 8.19 -17.53 -12.65
C LEU A 249 7.22 -16.38 -13.00
N ASN A 250 6.44 -15.90 -12.03
CA ASN A 250 5.52 -14.78 -12.23
C ASN A 250 6.23 -13.41 -12.27
N MET A 251 7.33 -13.24 -11.55
CA MET A 251 8.13 -12.00 -11.56
C MET A 251 8.80 -11.75 -12.90
N PHE A 252 9.15 -12.82 -13.62
CA PHE A 252 9.93 -12.76 -14.86
C PHE A 252 9.19 -13.36 -16.06
N ARG A 253 7.86 -13.41 -15.98
CA ARG A 253 6.99 -14.06 -16.97
C ARG A 253 7.21 -13.53 -18.39
N GLU A 254 7.67 -12.29 -18.54
CA GLU A 254 8.04 -11.65 -19.79
C GLU A 254 9.23 -12.30 -20.52
N GLU A 255 10.03 -13.13 -19.83
CA GLU A 255 11.15 -13.88 -20.41
C GLU A 255 10.71 -15.18 -21.09
N SER A 256 9.40 -15.47 -21.08
CA SER A 256 8.81 -16.62 -21.76
C SER A 256 8.37 -16.29 -23.19
N LEU A 257 8.57 -17.22 -24.12
CA LEU A 257 8.09 -17.10 -25.51
C LEU A 257 6.57 -17.22 -25.67
N LYS A 258 5.83 -17.51 -24.59
CA LYS A 258 4.37 -17.57 -24.61
C LYS A 258 3.79 -16.15 -24.71
N ILE A 259 3.78 -15.59 -25.91
CA ILE A 259 3.07 -14.35 -26.23
C ILE A 259 1.59 -14.60 -26.00
N THR A 260 1.10 -14.18 -24.83
CA THR A 260 -0.32 -14.17 -24.53
C THR A 260 -0.85 -12.83 -25.03
N LEU A 261 -1.84 -12.83 -25.93
CA LEU A 261 -2.47 -11.63 -26.52
C LEU A 261 -3.27 -10.76 -25.52
N ASP A 262 -3.10 -10.98 -24.21
CA ASP A 262 -3.73 -10.18 -23.17
C ASP A 262 -3.06 -8.80 -23.08
N ARG A 263 -3.83 -7.73 -23.26
CA ARG A 263 -3.39 -6.33 -23.14
C ARG A 263 -2.62 -6.02 -21.84
N ILE A 264 -2.97 -6.68 -20.74
CA ILE A 264 -2.31 -6.53 -19.43
C ILE A 264 -0.87 -7.05 -19.48
N ILE A 265 -0.72 -8.22 -20.12
CA ILE A 265 0.55 -8.89 -20.28
C ILE A 265 1.39 -8.08 -21.26
N LEU A 266 0.80 -7.53 -22.33
CA LEU A 266 1.49 -6.63 -23.26
C LEU A 266 2.03 -5.36 -22.57
N ASN A 267 1.26 -4.73 -21.66
CA ASN A 267 1.74 -3.58 -20.88
C ASN A 267 2.88 -3.95 -19.91
N ARG A 268 2.86 -5.15 -19.31
CA ARG A 268 3.98 -5.65 -18.49
C ARG A 268 5.20 -6.00 -19.33
N MET A 269 4.99 -6.66 -20.45
CA MET A 269 6.04 -6.99 -21.39
C MET A 269 6.71 -5.73 -21.90
N ALA A 270 5.97 -4.62 -22.04
CA ALA A 270 6.52 -3.31 -22.40
C ALA A 270 7.42 -2.68 -21.31
N GLN A 271 7.18 -2.97 -20.03
CA GLN A 271 7.92 -2.43 -18.88
C GLN A 271 8.18 -3.48 -17.79
N PRO A 272 9.19 -4.35 -17.96
CA PRO A 272 9.71 -5.18 -16.88
C PRO A 272 10.08 -4.32 -15.65
N ARG A 273 9.54 -4.67 -14.47
CA ARG A 273 9.74 -3.90 -13.23
C ARG A 273 10.72 -4.55 -12.25
N TYR A 274 11.04 -5.82 -12.48
CA TYR A 274 11.75 -6.65 -11.53
C TYR A 274 13.06 -7.15 -12.11
N SER A 275 14.08 -7.23 -11.26
CA SER A 275 15.39 -7.81 -11.56
C SER A 275 15.69 -8.97 -10.61
N ARG A 276 16.77 -9.72 -10.86
CA ARG A 276 17.18 -10.77 -9.90
C ARG A 276 17.56 -10.17 -8.53
N ALA A 277 18.03 -8.92 -8.51
CA ALA A 277 18.21 -8.17 -7.27
C ALA A 277 16.89 -7.96 -6.52
N THR A 278 15.78 -7.64 -7.20
CA THR A 278 14.46 -7.55 -6.57
C THR A 278 14.08 -8.87 -5.88
N PHE A 279 14.28 -10.00 -6.57
CA PHE A 279 13.94 -11.31 -6.02
C PHE A 279 14.83 -11.68 -4.83
N ALA A 280 16.13 -11.40 -4.91
CA ALA A 280 17.04 -11.61 -3.78
C ALA A 280 16.68 -10.72 -2.58
N ALA A 281 16.31 -9.45 -2.80
CA ALA A 281 15.85 -8.55 -1.73
C ALA A 281 14.56 -9.07 -1.07
N PHE A 282 13.63 -9.59 -1.87
CA PHE A 282 12.45 -10.27 -1.37
C PHE A 282 12.80 -11.51 -0.53
N LEU A 283 13.69 -12.38 -1.01
CA LEU A 283 14.13 -13.57 -0.26
C LEU A 283 14.82 -13.22 1.06
N SER A 284 15.54 -12.10 1.11
CA SER A 284 16.10 -11.59 2.37
C SER A 284 15.00 -11.32 3.40
N VAL A 285 13.85 -10.76 2.99
CA VAL A 285 12.69 -10.61 3.88
C VAL A 285 12.12 -11.97 4.28
N VAL A 286 11.95 -12.89 3.32
CA VAL A 286 11.39 -14.23 3.58
C VAL A 286 12.23 -15.00 4.60
N ARG A 287 13.56 -14.93 4.48
CA ARG A 287 14.50 -15.57 5.41
C ARG A 287 14.33 -15.06 6.84
N GLU A 288 14.02 -13.78 7.01
CA GLU A 288 13.79 -13.15 8.32
C GLU A 288 12.40 -13.43 8.90
N THR A 289 11.39 -13.67 8.05
CA THR A 289 9.98 -13.84 8.46
C THR A 289 9.55 -15.30 8.63
N THR A 290 10.35 -16.25 8.14
CA THR A 290 10.05 -17.68 8.16
C THR A 290 11.01 -18.46 9.05
N LEU A 291 10.56 -19.61 9.56
CA LEU A 291 11.40 -20.56 10.29
C LEU A 291 11.43 -21.89 9.53
N VAL A 292 12.51 -22.13 8.77
CA VAL A 292 12.72 -23.31 7.92
C VAL A 292 14.20 -23.72 7.91
N ASP A 293 14.52 -24.91 7.42
CA ASP A 293 15.88 -25.20 6.96
C ASP A 293 16.11 -24.44 5.66
N TRP A 294 16.74 -23.27 5.80
CA TRP A 294 16.95 -22.35 4.69
C TRP A 294 17.89 -22.93 3.63
N GLU A 295 18.90 -23.71 4.03
CA GLU A 295 19.82 -24.32 3.07
C GLU A 295 19.11 -25.41 2.25
N ALA A 296 18.33 -26.28 2.90
CA ALA A 296 17.53 -27.28 2.22
C ALA A 296 16.48 -26.65 1.29
N THR A 297 15.78 -25.61 1.77
CA THR A 297 14.79 -24.86 0.96
C THR A 297 15.44 -24.25 -0.28
N MET A 298 16.59 -23.57 -0.13
CA MET A 298 17.29 -22.96 -1.25
C MET A 298 17.84 -24.00 -2.23
N ALA A 299 18.40 -25.12 -1.73
CA ALA A 299 18.85 -26.22 -2.59
C ALA A 299 17.68 -26.78 -3.44
N ARG A 300 16.50 -26.93 -2.83
CA ARG A 300 15.29 -27.37 -3.54
C ARG A 300 14.80 -26.35 -4.55
N PHE A 301 14.77 -25.07 -4.20
CA PHE A 301 14.42 -23.98 -5.11
C PHE A 301 15.37 -23.93 -6.33
N LEU A 302 16.68 -24.00 -6.10
CA LEU A 302 17.68 -24.00 -7.16
C LEU A 302 17.55 -25.23 -8.08
N PHE A 303 17.19 -26.39 -7.53
CA PHE A 303 16.87 -27.58 -8.32
C PHE A 303 15.64 -27.39 -9.22
N LEU A 304 14.58 -26.74 -8.72
CA LEU A 304 13.42 -26.39 -9.54
C LEU A 304 13.80 -25.40 -10.64
N LEU A 305 14.63 -24.41 -10.33
CA LEU A 305 15.11 -23.41 -11.28
C LEU A 305 15.98 -24.04 -12.38
N ALA A 306 16.88 -24.95 -12.05
CA ALA A 306 17.73 -25.65 -13.02
C ALA A 306 16.93 -26.56 -13.97
N LYS A 307 15.75 -27.01 -13.55
CA LYS A 307 14.82 -27.80 -14.37
C LYS A 307 13.84 -26.96 -15.19
N ASP A 308 13.81 -25.64 -14.97
CA ASP A 308 12.91 -24.77 -15.71
C ASP A 308 13.35 -24.63 -17.16
N CYS A 309 12.38 -24.77 -18.06
CA CYS A 309 12.55 -24.47 -19.49
C CYS A 309 11.55 -23.41 -19.96
N THR A 310 10.88 -22.71 -19.03
CA THR A 310 9.82 -21.76 -19.38
C THR A 310 10.34 -20.33 -19.59
N LEU A 311 11.37 -19.93 -18.83
CA LEU A 311 12.03 -18.64 -18.94
C LEU A 311 13.29 -18.75 -19.81
N MET A 312 13.14 -18.54 -21.12
CA MET A 312 14.21 -18.78 -22.11
C MET A 312 15.42 -17.87 -21.93
N LEU A 313 15.22 -16.67 -21.37
CA LEU A 313 16.29 -15.69 -21.14
C LEU A 313 16.92 -15.80 -19.74
N ALA A 314 16.39 -16.66 -18.86
CA ALA A 314 16.83 -16.70 -17.47
C ALA A 314 18.30 -17.10 -17.32
N GLY A 315 18.83 -17.91 -18.24
CA GLY A 315 20.24 -18.34 -18.25
C GLY A 315 21.23 -17.17 -18.31
N ASN A 316 20.90 -16.10 -19.05
CA ASN A 316 21.77 -14.92 -19.17
C ASN A 316 21.90 -14.16 -17.85
N PHE A 317 20.87 -14.21 -17.00
CA PHE A 317 20.82 -13.51 -15.70
C PHE A 317 21.30 -14.38 -14.53
N SER A 318 21.84 -15.57 -14.80
CA SER A 318 22.32 -16.50 -13.77
C SER A 318 23.38 -15.88 -12.86
N GLN A 319 24.35 -15.17 -13.45
CA GLN A 319 25.42 -14.49 -12.71
C GLN A 319 24.89 -13.32 -11.86
N GLU A 320 23.91 -12.56 -12.36
CA GLU A 320 23.22 -11.52 -11.60
C GLU A 320 22.48 -12.13 -10.39
N ALA A 321 21.76 -13.25 -10.59
CA ALA A 321 21.06 -13.93 -9.50
C ALA A 321 22.02 -14.40 -8.41
N ILE A 322 23.12 -15.07 -8.79
CA ILE A 322 24.12 -15.57 -7.85
C ILE A 322 24.71 -14.43 -7.02
N ILE A 323 25.11 -13.33 -7.66
CA ILE A 323 25.80 -12.25 -6.96
C ILE A 323 24.88 -11.49 -6.00
N HIS A 324 23.61 -11.30 -6.33
CA HIS A 324 22.66 -10.64 -5.44
C HIS A 324 22.18 -11.55 -4.30
N LEU A 325 22.05 -12.85 -4.52
CA LEU A 325 21.81 -13.81 -3.44
C LEU A 325 22.96 -13.80 -2.43
N HIS A 326 24.20 -13.69 -2.90
CA HIS A 326 25.37 -13.53 -2.06
C HIS A 326 25.40 -12.17 -1.35
N ALA A 327 25.25 -11.07 -2.10
CA ALA A 327 25.36 -9.71 -1.57
C ALA A 327 24.30 -9.39 -0.50
N PHE A 328 23.10 -9.95 -0.61
CA PHE A 328 22.04 -9.78 0.39
C PHE A 328 22.05 -10.87 1.47
N ASN A 329 23.13 -11.66 1.55
CA ASN A 329 23.30 -12.75 2.50
C ASN A 329 22.10 -13.72 2.50
N VAL A 330 21.52 -13.99 1.33
CA VAL A 330 20.39 -14.90 1.17
C VAL A 330 20.90 -16.32 1.02
N TYR A 331 21.87 -16.53 0.13
CA TYR A 331 22.45 -17.85 -0.11
C TYR A 331 23.88 -17.69 -0.61
N ILE A 332 24.81 -18.41 0.01
CA ILE A 332 26.23 -18.39 -0.33
C ILE A 332 26.57 -19.70 -1.02
N PHE A 333 26.74 -19.62 -2.33
CA PHE A 333 27.15 -20.77 -3.15
C PHE A 333 28.55 -21.27 -2.72
N PRO A 334 28.76 -22.59 -2.59
CA PRO A 334 30.07 -23.16 -2.22
C PRO A 334 31.21 -22.69 -3.13
N GLU A 335 30.93 -22.51 -4.41
CA GLU A 335 31.85 -22.01 -5.44
C GLU A 335 32.38 -20.60 -5.14
N LEU A 336 31.67 -19.84 -4.29
CA LEU A 336 32.06 -18.49 -3.84
C LEU A 336 32.87 -18.50 -2.55
N LYS A 337 32.68 -19.52 -1.71
CA LYS A 337 33.40 -19.68 -0.44
C LYS A 337 34.85 -20.06 -0.69
N ASN A 338 35.09 -20.81 -1.76
CA ASN A 338 36.42 -21.01 -2.29
C ASN A 338 36.80 -19.72 -3.02
N SER A 339 37.52 -18.81 -2.34
CA SER A 339 38.26 -17.71 -2.99
C SER A 339 38.86 -18.25 -4.30
N PRO A 340 38.87 -17.50 -5.42
CA PRO A 340 39.51 -17.95 -6.65
C PRO A 340 40.91 -18.46 -6.28
N ASP A 341 41.03 -19.77 -6.27
CA ASP A 341 42.16 -20.45 -5.65
C ASP A 341 43.38 -20.00 -6.46
N HIS A 342 44.47 -19.64 -5.78
CA HIS A 342 45.70 -19.06 -6.33
C HIS A 342 46.44 -19.98 -7.34
N ARG A 343 45.76 -20.99 -7.90
CA ARG A 343 46.34 -22.12 -8.63
C ARG A 343 46.56 -21.87 -10.13
N ASN A 344 46.13 -20.74 -10.69
CA ASN A 344 46.38 -20.40 -12.10
C ASN A 344 47.19 -19.10 -12.28
N GLN A 345 48.23 -18.89 -11.46
CA GLN A 345 49.16 -17.76 -11.59
C GLN A 345 49.91 -17.74 -12.94
N GLU A 346 49.97 -18.86 -13.68
CA GLU A 346 50.74 -18.94 -14.94
C GLU A 346 50.03 -18.35 -16.18
N VAL A 347 48.72 -18.03 -16.11
CA VAL A 347 47.93 -17.54 -17.28
C VAL A 347 47.64 -16.02 -17.23
N LEU A 348 48.04 -15.34 -16.15
CA LEU A 348 47.68 -13.94 -15.89
C LEU A 348 48.66 -12.97 -16.55
N SER A 349 48.40 -12.64 -17.81
CA SER A 349 49.09 -11.55 -18.53
C SER A 349 48.49 -10.16 -18.18
N ARG A 350 49.35 -9.32 -17.59
CA ARG A 350 49.42 -7.85 -17.34
C ARG A 350 48.27 -6.82 -17.64
N ASN A 351 47.01 -7.15 -17.94
CA ASN A 351 46.08 -6.14 -18.50
C ASN A 351 44.74 -5.85 -17.77
N ILE A 352 44.47 -6.36 -16.54
CA ILE A 352 43.30 -5.93 -15.74
C ILE A 352 43.72 -5.44 -14.35
N PRO A 353 43.15 -4.31 -13.83
CA PRO A 353 43.50 -3.79 -12.51
C PRO A 353 43.25 -4.75 -11.32
N LEU A 354 42.29 -5.67 -11.43
CA LEU A 354 42.02 -6.71 -10.43
C LEU A 354 43.20 -7.67 -10.18
N GLN A 355 44.15 -7.77 -11.11
CA GLN A 355 45.32 -8.66 -10.98
C GLN A 355 46.36 -8.12 -9.99
N SER A 356 46.38 -6.81 -9.73
CA SER A 356 47.26 -6.19 -8.72
C SER A 356 46.68 -6.20 -7.32
N TRP A 357 45.43 -6.65 -7.15
CA TRP A 357 44.78 -6.71 -5.85
C TRP A 357 45.25 -7.95 -5.08
N ASN A 358 45.74 -7.75 -3.86
CA ASN A 358 46.26 -8.84 -3.01
C ASN A 358 45.18 -9.89 -2.68
N ALA A 359 43.94 -9.44 -2.50
CA ALA A 359 42.78 -10.28 -2.21
C ALA A 359 41.52 -9.68 -2.88
N PRO A 360 41.22 -10.06 -4.13
CA PRO A 360 40.05 -9.53 -4.81
C PRO A 360 38.75 -10.01 -4.13
N PRO A 361 37.75 -9.12 -3.95
CA PRO A 361 36.48 -9.50 -3.35
C PRO A 361 35.69 -10.45 -4.25
N THR A 362 34.69 -11.13 -3.71
CA THR A 362 33.77 -12.02 -4.48
C THR A 362 32.96 -11.26 -5.54
N ALA A 363 32.65 -9.99 -5.27
CA ALA A 363 31.88 -9.09 -6.12
C ALA A 363 32.64 -7.78 -6.33
N VAL A 364 32.57 -7.24 -7.54
CA VAL A 364 33.09 -5.91 -7.91
C VAL A 364 32.05 -5.14 -8.70
N TYR A 365 32.24 -3.84 -8.85
CA TYR A 365 31.38 -2.98 -9.65
C TYR A 365 32.08 -2.56 -10.93
N ILE A 366 31.40 -2.69 -12.06
CA ILE A 366 31.81 -2.09 -13.33
C ILE A 366 31.07 -0.77 -13.46
N THR A 367 31.83 0.32 -13.61
CA THR A 367 31.30 1.66 -13.86
C THR A 367 31.74 2.15 -15.23
N MET A 368 30.78 2.62 -16.03
CA MET A 368 30.96 3.04 -17.42
C MET A 368 30.63 4.52 -17.58
N GLU A 369 31.49 5.24 -18.29
CA GLU A 369 31.22 6.59 -18.77
C GLU A 369 30.63 6.54 -20.19
N ILE A 370 29.31 6.74 -20.32
CA ILE A 370 28.60 6.69 -21.59
C ILE A 370 28.50 8.09 -22.21
N PRO A 371 29.11 8.34 -23.39
CA PRO A 371 29.04 9.64 -24.04
C PRO A 371 27.61 10.04 -24.42
N ARG A 372 27.35 11.35 -24.43
CA ARG A 372 26.04 11.90 -24.82
C ARG A 372 25.59 11.50 -26.22
N SER A 373 26.52 11.39 -27.16
CA SER A 373 26.24 10.96 -28.54
C SER A 373 25.59 9.57 -28.61
N CYS A 374 25.86 8.70 -27.64
CA CYS A 374 25.25 7.36 -27.56
C CYS A 374 23.78 7.39 -27.10
N LEU A 375 23.29 8.54 -26.60
CA LEU A 375 21.95 8.71 -26.02
C LEU A 375 21.00 9.50 -26.92
N GLU A 376 21.45 9.93 -28.09
CA GLU A 376 20.67 10.71 -29.05
C GLU A 376 19.32 10.05 -29.38
N TYR A 377 19.30 8.70 -29.41
CA TYR A 377 18.09 7.90 -29.60
C TYR A 377 16.93 8.31 -28.68
N PHE A 378 17.20 8.58 -27.39
CA PHE A 378 16.18 8.95 -26.42
C PHE A 378 15.67 10.38 -26.58
N THR A 379 16.47 11.26 -27.19
CA THR A 379 16.13 12.68 -27.31
C THR A 379 15.15 12.97 -28.46
N GLN A 380 14.92 12.00 -29.35
CA GLN A 380 13.98 12.09 -30.47
C GLN A 380 12.52 12.15 -29.97
N ALA A 381 11.71 13.06 -30.53
CA ALA A 381 10.34 13.34 -30.05
C ALA A 381 9.46 12.08 -29.94
N ASN A 382 9.52 11.17 -30.92
CA ASN A 382 8.72 9.94 -30.93
C ASN A 382 9.23 8.84 -29.96
N ARG A 383 10.40 9.03 -29.33
CA ARG A 383 11.06 8.04 -28.47
C ARG A 383 11.04 8.40 -26.99
N ARG A 384 10.82 9.68 -26.66
CA ARG A 384 10.70 10.16 -25.27
C ARG A 384 9.53 9.53 -24.52
N ASP A 385 8.44 9.27 -25.23
CA ASP A 385 7.20 8.72 -24.64
C ASP A 385 7.18 7.18 -24.61
N ILE A 386 8.19 6.52 -25.20
CA ILE A 386 8.32 5.06 -25.16
C ILE A 386 9.07 4.69 -23.90
N PRO A 387 8.58 3.74 -23.09
CA PRO A 387 9.31 3.29 -21.94
C PRO A 387 10.46 2.35 -22.35
N HIS A 388 11.65 2.67 -21.86
CA HIS A 388 12.86 1.91 -22.15
C HIS A 388 13.34 1.22 -20.87
N VAL A 389 13.60 -0.08 -20.97
CA VAL A 389 14.28 -0.83 -19.90
C VAL A 389 15.74 -0.97 -20.31
N LEU A 390 16.63 -0.48 -19.47
CA LEU A 390 18.07 -0.44 -19.73
C LEU A 390 18.76 -1.63 -19.07
N GLN A 391 19.75 -2.19 -19.75
CA GLN A 391 20.53 -3.33 -19.27
C GLN A 391 21.99 -3.18 -19.65
N CYS A 392 22.85 -3.86 -18.88
CA CYS A 392 24.26 -4.03 -19.20
C CYS A 392 24.56 -5.50 -19.46
N ALA A 393 25.60 -5.77 -20.24
CA ALA A 393 26.11 -7.12 -20.41
C ALA A 393 27.64 -7.15 -20.31
N VAL A 394 28.15 -8.26 -19.81
CA VAL A 394 29.55 -8.66 -19.97
C VAL A 394 29.56 -9.87 -20.89
N GLN A 395 30.33 -9.80 -21.97
CA GLN A 395 30.42 -10.88 -22.93
C GLN A 395 31.84 -11.14 -23.39
N SER A 396 32.11 -12.38 -23.76
CA SER A 396 33.29 -12.75 -24.53
C SER A 396 32.86 -13.23 -25.92
N PRO A 397 33.17 -12.46 -26.99
CA PRO A 397 32.94 -12.91 -28.36
C PRO A 397 33.72 -14.18 -28.69
N SER A 398 34.98 -14.29 -28.27
CA SER A 398 35.84 -15.46 -28.52
C SER A 398 35.32 -16.74 -27.86
N ARG A 399 34.82 -16.67 -26.62
CA ARG A 399 34.32 -17.84 -25.87
C ARG A 399 32.81 -18.02 -25.89
N HIS A 400 32.09 -17.19 -26.64
CA HIS A 400 30.66 -17.34 -26.91
C HIS A 400 29.79 -17.39 -25.63
N TRP A 401 30.16 -16.64 -24.60
CA TRP A 401 29.35 -16.48 -23.40
C TRP A 401 28.95 -15.02 -23.20
N ARG A 402 27.79 -14.82 -22.58
CA ARG A 402 27.22 -13.52 -22.26
C ARG A 402 26.44 -13.59 -20.95
N HIS A 403 26.61 -12.56 -20.12
CA HIS A 403 25.91 -12.39 -18.86
C HIS A 403 25.27 -11.01 -18.81
N ASP A 404 23.96 -10.97 -18.57
CA ASP A 404 23.16 -9.75 -18.57
C ASP A 404 22.88 -9.29 -17.12
N PHE A 405 22.83 -7.96 -16.91
CA PHE A 405 22.66 -7.29 -15.63
C PHE A 405 21.64 -6.15 -15.76
N CYS A 406 20.64 -6.12 -14.88
CA CYS A 406 19.53 -5.16 -14.83
C CYS A 406 19.55 -4.26 -13.58
N ALA A 407 20.23 -4.68 -12.52
CA ALA A 407 20.37 -3.90 -11.30
C ALA A 407 21.41 -2.79 -11.49
N LEU A 408 20.99 -1.69 -12.12
CA LEU A 408 21.88 -0.59 -12.51
C LEU A 408 21.74 0.61 -11.56
N GLN A 409 22.86 1.21 -11.18
CA GLN A 409 22.93 2.58 -10.70
C GLN A 409 23.21 3.49 -11.89
N VAL A 410 22.33 4.45 -12.14
CA VAL A 410 22.39 5.31 -13.33
C VAL A 410 22.26 6.77 -12.93
N GLY A 411 23.08 7.64 -13.49
CA GLY A 411 22.97 9.08 -13.28
C GLY A 411 23.88 9.88 -14.20
N PHE A 412 23.43 11.07 -14.61
CA PHE A 412 24.31 12.00 -15.32
C PHE A 412 25.29 12.65 -14.35
N GLY A 413 26.55 12.75 -14.75
CA GLY A 413 27.55 13.38 -13.90
C GLY A 413 28.97 13.21 -14.42
N LYS A 414 29.91 13.85 -13.73
CA LYS A 414 31.34 13.72 -14.00
C LYS A 414 31.96 12.74 -13.02
N LEU A 415 32.64 11.73 -13.55
CA LEU A 415 33.36 10.75 -12.76
C LEU A 415 34.71 11.32 -12.30
N THR A 416 35.04 11.07 -11.04
CA THR A 416 36.32 11.38 -10.39
C THR A 416 36.74 10.14 -9.61
N ALA A 417 38.04 9.91 -9.49
CA ALA A 417 38.58 8.77 -8.76
C ALA A 417 39.56 9.25 -7.69
N PHE A 418 39.54 8.57 -6.55
CA PHE A 418 40.55 8.67 -5.52
C PHE A 418 41.37 7.38 -5.61
N ASP A 419 42.69 7.51 -5.75
CA ASP A 419 43.68 6.45 -5.98
C ASP A 419 43.84 5.92 -7.43
N GLU A 420 44.90 5.12 -7.62
CA GLU A 420 45.21 4.50 -8.90
C GLU A 420 44.27 3.34 -9.21
N ARG A 421 43.93 3.12 -10.49
CA ARG A 421 43.00 2.06 -10.91
C ARG A 421 43.42 0.66 -10.46
N THR A 422 44.72 0.45 -10.28
CA THR A 422 45.35 -0.80 -9.86
C THR A 422 45.32 -1.04 -8.36
N ASP A 423 44.98 -0.03 -7.56
CA ASP A 423 44.85 -0.14 -6.11
C ASP A 423 43.50 -0.78 -5.73
N ASP A 424 43.47 -1.53 -4.64
CA ASP A 424 42.23 -2.13 -4.11
C ASP A 424 41.40 -1.15 -3.27
N THR A 425 41.96 0.03 -2.97
CA THR A 425 41.29 1.21 -2.41
C THR A 425 40.64 2.11 -3.47
N TYR A 426 40.71 1.74 -4.75
CA TYR A 426 40.21 2.54 -5.86
C TYR A 426 38.71 2.91 -5.70
N GLU A 427 38.45 4.17 -5.38
CA GLU A 427 37.12 4.71 -5.10
C GLU A 427 36.64 5.68 -6.17
N LEU A 428 35.37 5.56 -6.52
CA LEU A 428 34.73 6.36 -7.56
C LEU A 428 33.73 7.33 -6.97
N HIS A 429 33.84 8.60 -7.37
CA HIS A 429 32.91 9.64 -7.02
C HIS A 429 32.30 10.27 -8.28
N VAL A 430 30.99 10.38 -8.33
CA VAL A 430 30.22 10.99 -9.41
C VAL A 430 29.65 12.31 -8.90
N ALA A 431 30.17 13.41 -9.44
CA ALA A 431 29.55 14.72 -9.27
C ALA A 431 28.31 14.82 -10.17
N HIS A 432 27.12 14.71 -9.57
CA HIS A 432 25.85 14.67 -10.29
C HIS A 432 25.57 15.95 -11.09
N ASP A 433 25.19 15.76 -12.36
CA ASP A 433 24.71 16.82 -13.22
C ASP A 433 23.22 17.09 -12.94
N ARG A 434 22.94 18.15 -12.19
CA ARG A 434 21.57 18.53 -11.83
C ARG A 434 20.71 18.94 -13.03
N LEU A 435 21.31 19.26 -14.18
CA LEU A 435 20.57 19.55 -15.41
C LEU A 435 20.10 18.27 -16.12
N GLY A 436 20.59 17.09 -15.72
CA GLY A 436 20.11 15.81 -16.21
C GLY A 436 20.15 15.71 -17.74
N TRP A 437 19.01 15.47 -18.38
CA TRP A 437 18.89 15.40 -19.84
C TRP A 437 19.28 16.70 -20.56
N ASP A 438 19.06 17.87 -19.95
CA ASP A 438 19.42 19.19 -20.49
C ASP A 438 20.88 19.58 -20.21
N GLY A 439 21.59 18.75 -19.42
CA GLY A 439 23.01 18.89 -19.14
C GLY A 439 23.91 18.31 -20.22
N ASN A 440 25.22 18.50 -20.06
CA ASN A 440 26.25 18.03 -21.00
C ASN A 440 27.10 16.88 -20.47
N SER A 441 26.94 16.51 -19.18
CA SER A 441 27.76 15.47 -18.56
C SER A 441 27.42 14.09 -19.13
N PRO A 442 28.37 13.14 -19.22
CA PRO A 442 28.09 11.79 -19.66
C PRO A 442 27.10 11.09 -18.71
N LEU A 443 26.49 10.00 -19.20
CA LEU A 443 25.70 9.12 -18.35
C LEU A 443 26.64 8.11 -17.70
N ILE A 444 26.62 8.07 -16.37
CA ILE A 444 27.35 7.08 -15.60
C ILE A 444 26.42 5.91 -15.33
N VAL A 445 26.89 4.71 -15.65
CA VAL A 445 26.17 3.45 -15.39
C VAL A 445 27.07 2.53 -14.59
N SER A 446 26.61 2.05 -13.45
CA SER A 446 27.34 1.15 -12.58
C SER A 446 26.51 -0.08 -12.20
N PHE A 447 27.12 -1.25 -12.19
CA PHE A 447 26.45 -2.51 -11.85
C PHE A 447 27.42 -3.52 -11.24
N MET A 448 26.89 -4.42 -10.40
CA MET A 448 27.67 -5.42 -9.68
C MET A 448 27.88 -6.67 -10.53
N VAL A 449 29.11 -7.17 -10.55
CA VAL A 449 29.51 -8.35 -11.32
C VAL A 449 30.32 -9.29 -10.44
N PRO A 450 30.11 -10.61 -10.56
CA PRO A 450 31.05 -11.59 -10.04
C PRO A 450 32.49 -11.40 -10.48
N THR A 451 33.43 -11.42 -9.55
CA THR A 451 34.85 -11.31 -9.88
C THR A 451 35.32 -12.46 -10.78
N TRP A 452 34.81 -13.69 -10.60
CA TRP A 452 35.22 -14.83 -11.43
C TRP A 452 34.82 -14.67 -12.90
N VAL A 453 33.72 -13.97 -13.22
CA VAL A 453 33.33 -13.71 -14.62
C VAL A 453 34.40 -12.90 -15.33
N LEU A 454 35.02 -11.93 -14.65
CA LEU A 454 36.09 -11.10 -15.19
C LEU A 454 37.45 -11.80 -15.25
N LEU A 455 37.64 -12.83 -14.43
CA LEU A 455 38.87 -13.64 -14.40
C LEU A 455 38.90 -14.75 -15.46
N GLN A 456 37.75 -15.15 -16.01
CA GLN A 456 37.67 -16.21 -17.02
C GLN A 456 38.42 -15.85 -18.30
N GLU A 457 38.23 -14.64 -18.82
CA GLU A 457 38.88 -14.15 -20.04
C GLU A 457 38.91 -12.62 -20.01
N HIS A 458 40.01 -12.02 -20.46
CA HIS A 458 40.21 -10.56 -20.29
C HIS A 458 40.56 -9.81 -21.57
N LEU A 459 41.20 -10.46 -22.55
CA LEU A 459 41.72 -9.76 -23.73
C LEU A 459 40.61 -9.35 -24.73
N ASP A 460 39.53 -10.13 -24.79
CA ASP A 460 38.40 -9.89 -25.71
C ASP A 460 37.07 -9.59 -24.99
N THR A 461 37.09 -9.55 -23.66
CA THR A 461 35.89 -9.28 -22.87
C THR A 461 35.40 -7.85 -23.10
N CYS A 462 34.13 -7.74 -23.47
CA CYS A 462 33.46 -6.49 -23.77
C CYS A 462 32.35 -6.22 -22.75
N VAL A 463 32.15 -4.93 -22.46
CA VAL A 463 31.03 -4.44 -21.65
C VAL A 463 30.09 -3.66 -22.56
N MET A 464 28.80 -3.92 -22.43
CA MET A 464 27.75 -3.34 -23.26
C MET A 464 26.69 -2.66 -22.40
N PHE A 465 26.07 -1.63 -22.96
CA PHE A 465 24.88 -0.95 -22.46
C PHE A 465 23.86 -0.84 -23.59
N TYR A 466 22.67 -1.40 -23.38
CA TYR A 466 21.68 -1.59 -24.44
C TYR A 466 20.25 -1.54 -23.89
N ILE A 467 19.29 -1.39 -24.80
CA ILE A 467 17.86 -1.41 -24.46
C ILE A 467 17.39 -2.86 -24.47
N ARG A 468 16.72 -3.30 -23.41
CA ARG A 468 16.10 -4.63 -23.35
C ARG A 468 15.05 -4.74 -24.45
N THR A 469 15.07 -5.84 -25.18
CA THR A 469 14.01 -6.18 -26.13
C THR A 469 12.71 -6.46 -25.38
N THR A 470 11.71 -5.63 -25.65
CA THR A 470 10.35 -5.71 -25.14
C THR A 470 9.38 -5.48 -26.29
N VAL A 471 8.10 -5.81 -26.11
CA VAL A 471 7.05 -5.49 -27.11
C VAL A 471 7.03 -4.00 -27.46
N ALA A 472 7.32 -3.11 -26.50
CA ALA A 472 7.38 -1.67 -26.73
C ALA A 472 8.65 -1.22 -27.47
N THR A 473 9.74 -1.97 -27.36
CA THR A 473 11.02 -1.61 -27.96
C THR A 473 11.33 -2.39 -29.24
N LEU A 474 10.45 -3.28 -29.72
CA LEU A 474 10.64 -4.06 -30.96
C LEU A 474 11.04 -3.18 -32.17
N ASP A 475 10.38 -2.04 -32.34
CA ASP A 475 10.67 -1.11 -33.44
C ASP A 475 11.97 -0.33 -33.27
N SER A 476 12.59 -0.38 -32.08
CA SER A 476 13.89 0.25 -31.81
C SER A 476 15.01 -0.44 -32.58
N ALA A 477 14.86 -1.73 -32.90
CA ALA A 477 15.87 -2.51 -33.64
C ALA A 477 16.11 -1.98 -35.05
N LYS A 478 15.11 -1.32 -35.65
CA LYS A 478 15.25 -0.62 -36.94
C LYS A 478 16.25 0.54 -36.89
N HIS A 479 16.52 1.09 -35.70
CA HIS A 479 17.36 2.27 -35.51
C HIS A 479 18.69 1.93 -34.82
N LEU A 480 18.66 1.06 -33.82
CA LEU A 480 19.84 0.68 -33.01
C LEU A 480 20.50 -0.64 -33.45
N GLY A 481 19.92 -1.32 -34.45
CA GLY A 481 20.35 -2.66 -34.86
C GLY A 481 19.74 -3.77 -34.00
N PRO A 482 20.02 -5.05 -34.34
CA PRO A 482 19.38 -6.21 -33.73
C PRO A 482 19.66 -6.37 -32.23
N ASP A 483 20.82 -5.91 -31.75
CA ASP A 483 21.23 -6.01 -30.35
C ASP A 483 20.74 -4.83 -29.48
N LEU A 484 20.05 -3.85 -30.07
CA LEU A 484 19.58 -2.63 -29.40
C LEU A 484 20.69 -1.89 -28.62
N ASN A 485 21.92 -2.00 -29.11
CA ASN A 485 23.12 -1.54 -28.42
C ASN A 485 23.24 -0.01 -28.47
N LEU A 486 23.48 0.60 -27.31
CA LEU A 486 23.71 2.04 -27.20
C LEU A 486 25.20 2.34 -27.06
N PHE A 487 25.92 1.51 -26.33
CA PHE A 487 27.34 1.67 -26.08
C PHE A 487 27.99 0.31 -25.83
N SER A 488 29.14 0.06 -26.46
CA SER A 488 29.94 -1.16 -26.24
C SER A 488 31.42 -0.83 -26.36
N THR A 489 32.23 -1.37 -25.45
CA THR A 489 33.69 -1.25 -25.52
C THR A 489 34.37 -2.42 -24.79
N LYS A 490 35.69 -2.54 -24.97
CA LYS A 490 36.51 -3.56 -24.29
C LYS A 490 36.66 -3.22 -22.81
N LEU A 491 36.79 -4.24 -21.97
CA LEU A 491 36.96 -4.10 -20.51
C LEU A 491 38.18 -3.23 -20.13
N GLY A 492 39.23 -3.21 -20.95
CA GLY A 492 40.43 -2.39 -20.75
C GLY A 492 40.34 -0.93 -21.22
N ASP A 493 39.20 -0.46 -21.74
CA ASP A 493 39.00 0.93 -22.16
C ASP A 493 39.08 1.88 -20.96
N LYS A 494 39.62 3.09 -21.16
CA LYS A 494 39.74 4.10 -20.11
C LYS A 494 38.38 4.55 -19.55
N ARG A 495 37.29 4.41 -20.30
CA ARG A 495 35.92 4.73 -19.86
C ARG A 495 35.29 3.67 -18.97
N ILE A 496 35.98 2.56 -18.76
CA ILE A 496 35.55 1.46 -17.90
C ILE A 496 36.40 1.48 -16.62
N HIS A 497 35.71 1.37 -15.50
CA HIS A 497 36.30 1.41 -14.17
C HIS A 497 35.80 0.21 -13.37
N ILE A 498 36.72 -0.46 -12.68
CA ILE A 498 36.40 -1.57 -11.79
C ILE A 498 36.73 -1.13 -10.37
N SER A 499 35.75 -1.17 -9.47
CA SER A 499 35.90 -0.75 -8.08
C SER A 499 35.28 -1.78 -7.13
N ARG A 500 35.70 -1.76 -5.86
CA ARG A 500 35.13 -2.63 -4.82
C ARG A 500 33.69 -2.22 -4.46
N ASN A 501 33.44 -0.92 -4.43
CA ASN A 501 32.17 -0.32 -4.04
C ASN A 501 31.52 0.42 -5.22
N PRO A 502 30.19 0.59 -5.22
CA PRO A 502 29.51 1.41 -6.21
C PRO A 502 29.92 2.89 -6.05
N PRO A 503 29.81 3.70 -7.11
CA PRO A 503 30.15 5.11 -7.05
C PRO A 503 29.37 5.86 -5.97
N ASN A 504 30.05 6.79 -5.28
CA ASN A 504 29.54 7.59 -4.14
C ASN A 504 29.20 6.76 -2.89
N GLN A 505 29.69 5.53 -2.77
CA GLN A 505 29.46 4.69 -1.59
C GLN A 505 30.77 4.07 -1.10
N SER A 506 30.93 4.00 0.23
CA SER A 506 32.07 3.38 0.90
C SER A 506 31.87 1.89 1.21
N GLY A 507 30.72 1.32 0.81
CA GLY A 507 30.36 -0.08 1.04
C GLY A 507 29.20 -0.52 0.15
N PRO A 508 28.94 -1.84 0.04
CA PRO A 508 27.78 -2.34 -0.70
C PRO A 508 26.47 -1.93 -0.02
N ALA A 509 25.40 -1.82 -0.80
CA ALA A 509 24.08 -1.53 -0.28
C ALA A 509 23.64 -2.63 0.72
N ILE A 510 23.52 -2.26 1.99
CA ILE A 510 23.08 -3.16 3.06
C ILE A 510 21.55 -3.22 3.02
N ILE A 511 20.99 -4.32 2.52
CA ILE A 511 19.54 -4.62 2.61
C ILE A 511 19.21 -5.39 3.91
N HIS A 512 20.25 -5.88 4.60
CA HIS A 512 20.13 -6.67 5.81
C HIS A 512 20.39 -5.80 7.04
N HIS A 513 19.37 -5.58 7.87
CA HIS A 513 19.64 -5.18 9.24
C HIS A 513 19.96 -6.45 10.02
N ASP A 514 21.18 -6.53 10.55
CA ASP A 514 21.55 -7.55 11.51
C ASP A 514 20.77 -7.29 12.82
N HIS A 515 19.51 -7.71 12.86
CA HIS A 515 18.75 -7.88 14.10
C HIS A 515 19.28 -9.09 14.90
N HIS A 516 20.59 -9.36 14.85
CA HIS A 516 21.27 -10.17 15.85
C HIS A 516 21.48 -9.40 17.17
N SER A 517 21.31 -8.08 17.18
CA SER A 517 21.21 -7.27 18.40
C SER A 517 19.74 -7.10 18.82
N GLY A 518 19.13 -8.18 19.31
CA GLY A 518 17.77 -8.09 19.85
C GLY A 518 16.78 -9.14 19.37
N ARG A 519 17.20 -10.37 19.06
CA ARG A 519 16.57 -11.45 19.83
C ARG A 519 16.96 -11.18 21.28
N GLU A 520 16.31 -10.20 21.91
CA GLU A 520 16.02 -10.37 23.31
C GLU A 520 15.47 -11.79 23.33
N LYS A 521 16.21 -12.69 23.99
CA LYS A 521 15.52 -13.71 24.74
C LYS A 521 14.60 -12.88 25.61
N SER A 522 13.41 -12.57 25.11
CA SER A 522 12.31 -12.13 25.93
C SER A 522 12.22 -13.33 26.84
N THR A 523 12.79 -13.20 28.03
CA THR A 523 12.35 -13.95 29.19
C THR A 523 10.86 -13.87 29.08
N MET A 524 10.24 -14.99 28.68
CA MET A 524 8.79 -15.13 28.68
C MET A 524 8.33 -14.37 29.90
N GLY A 525 7.44 -13.38 29.71
CA GLY A 525 6.63 -12.94 30.84
C GLY A 525 6.12 -14.20 31.49
N ARG A 526 6.47 -14.39 32.77
CA ARG A 526 6.34 -15.63 33.54
C ARG A 526 4.93 -16.23 33.43
N GLU A 527 4.66 -16.99 32.38
CA GLU A 527 3.66 -18.03 32.35
C GLU A 527 4.45 -19.33 32.50
N ASN A 528 4.56 -19.86 33.72
CA ASN A 528 5.43 -21.00 34.05
C ASN A 528 5.07 -22.31 33.30
N TYR A 529 4.07 -22.29 32.40
CA TYR A 529 3.47 -23.47 31.79
C TYR A 529 3.60 -23.59 30.25
N LEU A 530 3.68 -22.51 29.47
CA LEU A 530 3.79 -22.59 28.00
C LEU A 530 5.26 -22.61 27.56
N VAL A 531 5.74 -23.74 27.06
CA VAL A 531 7.16 -23.93 26.68
C VAL A 531 7.46 -23.35 25.31
N SER A 532 6.59 -23.57 24.32
CA SER A 532 6.81 -23.12 22.96
C SER A 532 5.51 -22.86 22.19
N LYS A 533 5.57 -21.94 21.22
CA LYS A 533 4.49 -21.64 20.27
C LYS A 533 5.09 -21.62 18.87
N SER A 534 4.54 -22.43 17.98
CA SER A 534 4.99 -22.57 16.59
C SER A 534 3.79 -22.56 15.66
N VAL A 535 3.93 -21.98 14.47
CA VAL A 535 2.85 -21.89 13.48
C VAL A 535 3.34 -22.53 12.19
N PHE A 536 2.70 -23.61 11.77
CA PHE A 536 3.01 -24.33 10.54
C PHE A 536 2.02 -23.95 9.45
N ALA A 537 2.53 -23.59 8.28
CA ALA A 537 1.74 -23.36 7.09
C ALA A 537 1.74 -24.60 6.20
N LYS A 538 0.56 -24.96 5.70
CA LYS A 538 0.39 -25.97 4.66
C LYS A 538 -0.04 -25.29 3.36
N THR A 539 0.68 -25.58 2.29
CA THR A 539 0.38 -25.03 0.97
C THR A 539 -0.39 -26.02 0.11
N ASN A 540 -0.92 -25.52 -1.02
CA ASN A 540 -1.52 -26.35 -2.06
C ASN A 540 -0.48 -27.10 -2.93
N GLY A 541 0.78 -27.19 -2.48
CA GLY A 541 1.90 -27.72 -3.24
C GLY A 541 2.35 -26.84 -4.41
N LYS A 542 1.85 -25.60 -4.52
CA LYS A 542 2.24 -24.63 -5.55
C LYS A 542 2.56 -23.28 -4.93
N SER A 543 1.56 -22.43 -4.78
CA SER A 543 1.75 -20.98 -4.59
C SER A 543 0.86 -20.35 -3.52
N LYS A 544 0.01 -21.15 -2.86
CA LYS A 544 -1.00 -20.65 -1.94
C LYS A 544 -0.97 -21.39 -0.61
N ILE A 545 -0.99 -20.64 0.49
CA ILE A 545 -1.22 -21.17 1.83
C ILE A 545 -2.70 -21.54 1.94
N GLU A 546 -3.00 -22.81 2.22
CA GLU A 546 -4.38 -23.30 2.35
C GLU A 546 -4.83 -23.37 3.80
N SER A 547 -3.92 -23.69 4.72
CA SER A 547 -4.23 -23.79 6.14
C SER A 547 -3.01 -23.51 7.00
N VAL A 548 -3.26 -23.14 8.25
CA VAL A 548 -2.23 -22.99 9.27
C VAL A 548 -2.57 -23.81 10.51
N THR A 549 -1.53 -24.35 11.14
CA THR A 549 -1.62 -25.11 12.38
C THR A 549 -0.73 -24.46 13.42
N THR A 550 -1.33 -23.92 14.47
CA THR A 550 -0.62 -23.41 15.65
C THR A 550 -0.43 -24.56 16.64
N ARG A 551 0.83 -24.89 16.96
CA ARG A 551 1.17 -25.87 18.00
C ARG A 551 1.67 -25.15 19.25
N LEU A 552 1.04 -25.47 20.37
CA LEU A 552 1.36 -24.96 21.71
C LEU A 552 1.90 -26.11 22.54
N GLU A 553 3.11 -25.98 23.05
CA GLU A 553 3.75 -26.99 23.89
C GLU A 553 3.78 -26.54 25.35
N PHE A 554 3.49 -27.45 26.28
CA PHE A 554 3.32 -27.13 27.69
C PHE A 554 4.31 -27.92 28.56
N SER A 555 4.70 -27.35 29.70
CA SER A 555 5.69 -27.95 30.62
C SER A 555 5.09 -29.08 31.47
N SER A 556 3.77 -29.22 31.51
CA SER A 556 3.05 -30.27 32.25
C SER A 556 1.87 -30.82 31.44
N ASN A 557 1.25 -31.92 31.91
CA ASN A 557 0.03 -32.51 31.34
C ASN A 557 -1.18 -31.58 31.55
N ILE A 558 -1.25 -30.49 30.80
CA ILE A 558 -2.38 -29.58 30.79
C ILE A 558 -3.49 -30.19 29.94
N ARG A 559 -4.66 -30.37 30.54
CA ARG A 559 -5.86 -30.76 29.80
C ARG A 559 -6.52 -29.48 29.27
N VAL A 560 -7.02 -29.49 28.04
CA VAL A 560 -7.94 -28.43 27.56
C VAL A 560 -9.29 -28.67 28.23
N SER A 561 -10.06 -27.63 28.56
CA SER A 561 -11.41 -27.77 29.15
C SER A 561 -12.26 -28.59 28.18
N SER A 562 -12.49 -29.86 28.50
CA SER A 562 -13.31 -30.75 27.67
C SER A 562 -14.76 -30.36 27.76
N LEU A 563 -15.44 -30.14 26.64
CA LEU A 563 -16.90 -30.33 26.50
C LEU A 563 -17.32 -30.72 25.07
N SER A 564 -16.49 -31.45 24.32
CA SER A 564 -16.92 -32.36 23.22
C SER A 564 -15.68 -33.08 22.66
N THR A 565 -15.88 -34.20 21.97
CA THR A 565 -14.83 -34.97 21.25
C THR A 565 -14.07 -34.15 20.21
N ASN A 566 -14.50 -32.91 19.90
CA ASN A 566 -13.90 -32.02 18.90
C ASN A 566 -13.30 -30.71 19.47
N GLY A 567 -13.40 -30.43 20.78
CA GLY A 567 -12.69 -29.33 21.45
C GLY A 567 -12.98 -27.89 20.99
N SER A 568 -13.90 -27.68 20.05
CA SER A 568 -14.19 -26.38 19.40
C SER A 568 -14.71 -25.30 20.36
N ASP A 569 -15.40 -25.69 21.43
CA ASP A 569 -15.99 -24.76 22.41
C ASP A 569 -14.94 -24.09 23.31
N SER A 570 -13.70 -24.57 23.28
CA SER A 570 -12.56 -23.98 24.01
C SER A 570 -11.94 -22.78 23.29
N ILE A 571 -12.28 -22.54 22.03
CA ILE A 571 -11.74 -21.43 21.23
C ILE A 571 -12.76 -20.32 21.09
N GLN A 572 -12.37 -19.12 21.53
CA GLN A 572 -13.06 -17.88 21.23
C GLN A 572 -12.32 -17.14 20.11
N SER A 573 -12.97 -16.98 18.96
CA SER A 573 -12.45 -16.12 17.89
C SER A 573 -12.65 -14.65 18.25
N LEU A 574 -11.58 -13.86 18.23
CA LEU A 574 -11.62 -12.40 18.38
C LEU A 574 -11.56 -11.72 17.01
N SER A 575 -10.77 -12.30 16.10
CA SER A 575 -10.65 -11.92 14.69
C SER A 575 -10.14 -13.12 13.86
N PRO A 576 -10.18 -13.08 12.51
CA PRO A 576 -9.51 -14.04 11.64
C PRO A 576 -8.02 -14.14 11.92
N TRP A 577 -7.42 -13.12 12.53
CA TRP A 577 -6.00 -13.04 12.86
C TRP A 577 -5.72 -13.38 14.32
N ASN A 578 -6.73 -13.39 15.19
CA ASN A 578 -6.55 -13.59 16.64
C ASN A 578 -7.64 -14.49 17.21
N MET A 579 -7.22 -15.53 17.91
CA MET A 579 -8.10 -16.41 18.67
C MET A 579 -7.63 -16.50 20.11
N MET A 580 -8.52 -16.89 21.01
CA MET A 580 -8.22 -17.12 22.41
C MET A 580 -8.58 -18.58 22.74
N LEU A 581 -7.58 -19.36 23.16
CA LEU A 581 -7.78 -20.72 23.63
C LEU A 581 -7.99 -20.72 25.14
N THR A 582 -9.06 -21.35 25.62
CA THR A 582 -9.31 -21.52 27.06
C THR A 582 -8.87 -22.92 27.48
N LEU A 583 -7.97 -22.99 28.47
CA LEU A 583 -7.47 -24.25 29.03
C LEU A 583 -8.43 -24.80 30.10
N SER A 584 -8.26 -26.07 30.53
CA SER A 584 -9.13 -26.63 31.59
C SER A 584 -9.00 -25.94 32.93
N THR A 585 -7.87 -25.25 33.12
CA THR A 585 -7.58 -24.41 34.29
C THR A 585 -8.36 -23.09 34.29
N GLY A 586 -9.04 -22.75 33.18
CA GLY A 586 -9.68 -21.45 32.97
C GLY A 586 -8.73 -20.38 32.44
N GLU A 587 -7.44 -20.68 32.29
CA GLU A 587 -6.45 -19.78 31.71
C GLU A 587 -6.70 -19.57 30.21
N GLN A 588 -6.43 -18.35 29.73
CA GLN A 588 -6.64 -17.94 28.36
C GLN A 588 -5.31 -17.72 27.65
N VAL A 589 -5.08 -18.43 26.55
CA VAL A 589 -3.86 -18.38 25.74
C VAL A 589 -4.15 -17.69 24.41
N PRO A 590 -3.52 -16.54 24.11
CA PRO A 590 -3.73 -15.83 22.86
C PRO A 590 -3.02 -16.52 21.68
N LEU A 591 -3.76 -16.70 20.60
CA LEU A 591 -3.29 -17.25 19.32
C LEU A 591 -3.27 -16.11 18.31
N ASP A 592 -2.06 -15.68 17.92
CA ASP A 592 -1.87 -14.64 16.91
C ASP A 592 -1.46 -15.36 15.63
N LEU A 593 -2.28 -15.24 14.60
CA LEU A 593 -2.17 -15.97 13.36
C LEU A 593 -1.50 -15.08 12.29
N PRO A 594 -0.57 -15.62 11.48
CA PRO A 594 0.12 -14.86 10.43
C PRO A 594 -0.72 -14.67 9.16
N VAL A 595 -1.88 -15.31 9.09
CA VAL A 595 -2.85 -15.26 7.97
C VAL A 595 -4.26 -15.24 8.55
N PRO A 596 -5.26 -14.68 7.83
CA PRO A 596 -6.64 -14.73 8.28
C PRO A 596 -7.18 -16.16 8.13
N VAL A 597 -7.69 -16.72 9.22
CA VAL A 597 -8.29 -18.07 9.26
C VAL A 597 -9.81 -17.97 9.29
N ASP A 598 -10.48 -18.84 8.55
CA ASP A 598 -11.93 -18.96 8.64
C ASP A 598 -12.31 -19.68 9.93
N GLN A 599 -13.06 -18.99 10.79
CA GLN A 599 -13.49 -19.51 12.09
C GLN A 599 -14.25 -20.83 11.97
N SER A 600 -15.06 -21.02 10.92
CA SER A 600 -15.86 -22.23 10.75
C SER A 600 -15.02 -23.49 10.51
N SER A 601 -13.78 -23.30 10.05
CA SER A 601 -12.83 -24.37 9.75
C SER A 601 -11.91 -24.75 10.92
N VAL A 602 -12.00 -24.04 12.05
CA VAL A 602 -11.05 -24.19 13.16
C VAL A 602 -11.31 -25.50 13.91
N GLN A 603 -10.25 -26.27 14.12
CA GLN A 603 -10.27 -27.52 14.88
C GLN A 603 -9.17 -27.53 15.94
N VAL A 604 -9.52 -28.04 17.13
CA VAL A 604 -8.57 -28.27 18.23
C VAL A 604 -8.24 -29.75 18.28
N LEU A 605 -6.98 -30.08 18.04
CA LEU A 605 -6.46 -31.43 18.06
C LEU A 605 -5.60 -31.62 19.30
N ILE A 606 -5.94 -32.65 20.09
CA ILE A 606 -5.22 -33.04 21.31
C ILE A 606 -4.73 -34.48 21.12
N PRO A 607 -3.46 -34.68 20.75
CA PRO A 607 -2.89 -36.03 20.62
C PRO A 607 -2.85 -36.72 21.99
N LYS A 608 -3.14 -38.02 22.01
CA LYS A 608 -3.26 -38.82 23.26
C LYS A 608 -1.93 -38.97 24.02
N ASP A 609 -0.80 -38.79 23.35
CA ASP A 609 0.53 -39.16 23.86
C ASP A 609 1.48 -37.96 24.10
N HIS A 610 1.01 -36.71 24.05
CA HIS A 610 1.92 -35.55 24.10
C HIS A 610 1.41 -34.31 24.86
N ASN A 611 2.33 -33.56 25.48
CA ASN A 611 2.13 -32.29 26.17
C ASN A 611 1.92 -31.09 25.21
N PHE A 612 1.19 -31.27 24.11
CA PHE A 612 0.94 -30.17 23.17
C PHE A 612 -0.48 -30.17 22.62
N VAL A 613 -0.96 -28.98 22.30
CA VAL A 613 -2.25 -28.73 21.65
C VAL A 613 -2.00 -28.18 20.25
N GLN A 614 -2.75 -28.66 19.27
CA GLN A 614 -2.73 -28.15 17.91
C GLN A 614 -4.05 -27.45 17.60
N VAL A 615 -3.97 -26.25 17.05
CA VAL A 615 -5.12 -25.49 16.55
C VAL A 615 -4.93 -25.31 15.06
N GLN A 616 -5.76 -25.97 14.26
CA GLN A 616 -5.69 -25.95 12.81
C GLN A 616 -6.88 -25.16 12.24
N GLY A 617 -6.64 -24.37 11.19
CA GLY A 617 -7.72 -23.75 10.44
C GLY A 617 -7.31 -23.37 9.01
N SER A 618 -8.30 -23.31 8.13
CA SER A 618 -8.12 -22.97 6.72
C SER A 618 -7.98 -21.46 6.53
N VAL A 619 -7.11 -21.06 5.61
CA VAL A 619 -6.97 -19.67 5.20
C VAL A 619 -8.29 -19.20 4.60
N SER A 620 -8.76 -18.08 5.10
CA SER A 620 -10.04 -17.53 4.67
C SER A 620 -9.93 -16.91 3.28
N THR A 621 -10.74 -17.40 2.34
CA THR A 621 -10.86 -16.85 0.98
C THR A 621 -11.84 -15.68 0.91
N GLU A 622 -12.83 -15.69 1.80
CA GLU A 622 -13.75 -14.59 2.07
C GLU A 622 -13.81 -14.45 3.58
N THR A 623 -13.11 -13.45 4.13
CA THR A 623 -12.93 -13.33 5.58
C THR A 623 -14.28 -13.20 6.28
N SER A 624 -14.51 -14.05 7.28
CA SER A 624 -15.64 -14.02 8.24
C SER A 624 -15.75 -12.69 9.03
N TRP A 625 -14.80 -11.77 8.81
CA TRP A 625 -14.92 -10.33 9.05
C TRP A 625 -15.91 -9.58 8.17
N THR A 626 -16.66 -10.31 7.34
CA THR A 626 -17.99 -9.90 6.86
C THR A 626 -18.89 -9.33 7.97
N ARG A 627 -18.59 -9.49 9.27
CA ARG A 627 -19.29 -8.80 10.37
C ARG A 627 -18.64 -7.53 10.94
N SER A 628 -17.38 -7.15 10.71
CA SER A 628 -16.85 -5.84 11.19
C SER A 628 -16.16 -5.05 10.08
N PRO A 629 -16.85 -4.07 9.48
CA PRO A 629 -16.28 -3.28 8.40
C PRO A 629 -15.19 -2.31 8.86
N SER A 630 -15.06 -2.00 10.16
CA SER A 630 -14.03 -1.07 10.67
C SER A 630 -13.60 -1.41 12.10
N PRO A 631 -12.79 -2.46 12.29
CA PRO A 631 -12.35 -2.91 13.61
C PRO A 631 -11.54 -1.84 14.36
N VAL A 632 -11.57 -1.94 15.69
CA VAL A 632 -10.71 -1.19 16.59
C VAL A 632 -9.98 -2.20 17.46
N VAL A 633 -8.64 -2.16 17.45
CA VAL A 633 -7.80 -3.04 18.26
C VAL A 633 -7.31 -2.30 19.49
N LEU A 634 -7.05 -3.02 20.59
CA LEU A 634 -6.38 -2.43 21.74
C LEU A 634 -4.88 -2.67 21.67
N TYR A 635 -4.11 -1.61 21.85
CA TYR A 635 -2.66 -1.67 21.96
C TYR A 635 -2.24 -0.99 23.26
N ASN A 636 -1.68 -1.74 24.20
CA ASN A 636 -1.36 -1.25 25.55
C ASN A 636 -2.54 -0.52 26.21
N GLY A 637 -3.74 -1.09 26.07
CA GLY A 637 -4.99 -0.52 26.58
C GLY A 637 -5.40 0.79 25.91
N THR A 638 -4.87 1.11 24.73
CA THR A 638 -5.25 2.25 23.89
C THR A 638 -5.98 1.76 22.64
N PRO A 639 -7.20 2.23 22.35
CA PRO A 639 -7.90 1.90 21.11
C PRO A 639 -7.18 2.45 19.87
N VAL A 640 -7.05 1.61 18.85
CA VAL A 640 -6.42 1.94 17.57
C VAL A 640 -7.33 1.46 16.44
N SER A 641 -7.79 2.40 15.63
CA SER A 641 -8.49 2.10 14.38
C SER A 641 -7.57 1.34 13.42
N TRP A 642 -8.00 0.16 12.98
CA TRP A 642 -7.15 -0.65 12.11
C TRP A 642 -7.21 -0.20 10.64
N ASN A 643 -8.40 0.11 10.13
CA ASN A 643 -8.61 0.50 8.73
C ASN A 643 -9.04 1.96 8.51
N THR A 644 -9.56 2.61 9.56
CA THR A 644 -9.98 4.02 9.49
C THR A 644 -8.81 4.94 9.86
N SER A 645 -8.51 5.91 9.00
CA SER A 645 -7.51 6.95 9.28
C SER A 645 -8.00 7.92 10.34
N HIS A 646 -7.14 8.32 11.27
CA HIS A 646 -7.46 9.38 12.22
C HIS A 646 -7.63 10.72 11.49
N LEU A 647 -8.63 11.49 11.89
CA LEU A 647 -9.01 12.76 11.27
C LEU A 647 -9.19 13.84 12.33
N ASN A 648 -8.57 14.99 12.10
CA ASN A 648 -8.92 16.20 12.82
C ASN A 648 -10.13 16.86 12.16
N MET A 649 -11.32 16.60 12.69
CA MET A 649 -12.58 17.10 12.12
C MET A 649 -12.67 18.63 12.10
N ASP A 650 -11.93 19.35 12.94
CA ASP A 650 -12.06 20.81 13.05
C ASP A 650 -11.37 21.55 11.90
N ILE A 651 -10.39 20.92 11.24
CA ILE A 651 -9.68 21.49 10.08
C ILE A 651 -10.22 21.01 8.73
N LEU A 652 -11.10 19.99 8.71
CA LEU A 652 -11.63 19.45 7.46
C LEU A 652 -12.64 20.42 6.82
N PRO A 653 -12.56 20.68 5.49
CA PRO A 653 -13.48 21.56 4.80
C PRO A 653 -14.93 21.11 4.98
N SER A 654 -15.82 22.04 5.36
CA SER A 654 -17.26 21.82 5.39
C SER A 654 -17.88 22.09 4.03
N ILE A 655 -18.79 21.22 3.60
CA ILE A 655 -19.54 21.35 2.36
C ILE A 655 -20.80 22.18 2.63
N GLN A 656 -21.09 23.15 1.77
CA GLN A 656 -22.34 23.91 1.80
C GLN A 656 -23.50 23.00 1.39
N THR A 657 -24.42 22.73 2.31
CA THR A 657 -25.56 21.82 2.10
C THR A 657 -26.87 22.54 1.80
N GLU A 658 -26.83 23.87 1.70
CA GLU A 658 -27.97 24.71 1.33
C GLU A 658 -28.29 24.61 -0.17
N LYS A 659 -27.33 24.09 -0.96
CA LYS A 659 -27.48 23.82 -2.40
C LYS A 659 -27.60 22.32 -2.65
N LYS A 660 -28.29 21.98 -3.74
CA LYS A 660 -28.42 20.59 -4.18
C LYS A 660 -27.05 20.04 -4.61
N LEU A 661 -26.56 19.02 -3.90
CA LEU A 661 -25.31 18.32 -4.21
C LEU A 661 -25.58 17.17 -5.19
N ILE A 662 -25.50 17.45 -6.49
CA ILE A 662 -25.90 16.47 -7.53
C ILE A 662 -24.97 15.25 -7.55
N TRP A 663 -23.69 15.42 -7.20
CA TRP A 663 -22.70 14.34 -7.15
C TRP A 663 -22.83 13.42 -5.93
N LEU A 664 -23.49 13.86 -4.84
CA LEU A 664 -23.52 13.11 -3.58
C LEU A 664 -24.29 11.80 -3.71
N GLN A 665 -25.42 11.81 -4.40
CA GLN A 665 -26.24 10.61 -4.57
C GLN A 665 -25.50 9.51 -5.35
N PRO A 666 -24.92 9.76 -6.55
CA PRO A 666 -24.06 8.77 -7.23
C PRO A 666 -22.88 8.28 -6.37
N HIS A 667 -22.26 9.17 -5.58
CA HIS A 667 -21.17 8.81 -4.67
C HIS A 667 -21.62 7.81 -3.61
N LEU A 668 -22.75 8.06 -2.94
CA LEU A 668 -23.32 7.15 -1.94
C LEU A 668 -23.79 5.83 -2.55
N GLU A 669 -24.37 5.86 -3.76
CA GLU A 669 -24.79 4.65 -4.48
C GLU A 669 -23.61 3.75 -4.88
N SER A 670 -22.38 4.28 -4.90
CA SER A 670 -21.16 3.49 -5.10
C SER A 670 -20.72 2.68 -3.88
N MET A 671 -21.39 2.83 -2.72
CA MET A 671 -21.25 1.92 -1.58
C MET A 671 -21.73 0.50 -1.93
N PHE A 672 -22.59 0.33 -2.93
CA PHE A 672 -23.16 -0.95 -3.31
C PHE A 672 -22.46 -1.53 -4.54
N THR A 673 -22.01 -2.78 -4.45
CA THR A 673 -21.55 -3.57 -5.59
C THR A 673 -22.72 -3.92 -6.52
N GLY A 674 -22.43 -4.29 -7.77
CA GLY A 674 -23.46 -4.77 -8.70
C GLY A 674 -24.26 -5.97 -8.16
N ARG A 675 -23.59 -6.89 -7.43
CA ARG A 675 -24.24 -8.00 -6.73
C ARG A 675 -25.19 -7.51 -5.64
N GLU A 676 -24.71 -6.64 -4.75
CA GLU A 676 -25.54 -6.08 -3.66
C GLU A 676 -26.76 -5.32 -4.23
N LYS A 677 -26.58 -4.57 -5.33
CA LYS A 677 -27.70 -3.88 -6.01
C LYS A 677 -28.76 -4.85 -6.53
N ASN A 678 -28.38 -6.05 -6.99
CA ASN A 678 -29.34 -7.08 -7.40
C ASN A 678 -30.05 -7.70 -6.19
N LEU A 679 -29.31 -7.93 -5.10
CA LEU A 679 -29.84 -8.48 -3.85
C LEU A 679 -30.79 -7.51 -3.12
N LEU A 680 -30.74 -6.20 -3.39
CA LEU A 680 -31.73 -5.25 -2.85
C LEU A 680 -33.18 -5.62 -3.17
N ALA A 681 -33.43 -6.32 -4.29
CA ALA A 681 -34.75 -6.78 -4.67
C ALA A 681 -35.11 -8.17 -4.10
N HIS A 682 -34.10 -8.98 -3.74
CA HIS A 682 -34.23 -10.37 -3.30
C HIS A 682 -33.33 -10.63 -2.09
N LYS A 683 -33.49 -9.83 -1.03
CA LYS A 683 -32.60 -9.86 0.15
C LYS A 683 -32.56 -11.23 0.84
N GLU A 684 -33.64 -12.00 0.71
CA GLU A 684 -33.78 -13.38 1.19
C GLU A 684 -32.66 -14.31 0.68
N GLU A 685 -32.13 -14.04 -0.52
CA GLU A 685 -31.07 -14.84 -1.18
C GLU A 685 -29.67 -14.51 -0.66
N ALA A 686 -29.50 -13.40 0.07
CA ALA A 686 -28.21 -13.00 0.64
C ALA A 686 -27.91 -13.80 1.91
N ALA A 687 -26.64 -14.19 2.07
CA ALA A 687 -26.14 -14.73 3.33
C ALA A 687 -26.36 -13.72 4.48
N GLU A 688 -26.56 -14.20 5.69
CA GLU A 688 -26.94 -13.37 6.85
C GLU A 688 -26.03 -12.15 7.06
N GLY A 689 -24.70 -12.34 7.02
CA GLY A 689 -23.73 -11.24 7.16
C GLY A 689 -23.71 -10.27 5.97
N GLU A 690 -23.98 -10.75 4.75
CA GLU A 690 -24.12 -9.92 3.55
C GLU A 690 -25.39 -9.06 3.65
N ARG A 691 -26.49 -9.64 4.15
CA ARG A 691 -27.76 -8.94 4.39
C ARG A 691 -27.59 -7.79 5.38
N GLY A 692 -26.97 -8.03 6.54
CA GLY A 692 -26.71 -6.98 7.52
C GLY A 692 -25.86 -5.83 6.96
N ARG A 693 -24.84 -6.12 6.15
CA ARG A 693 -24.02 -5.09 5.48
C ARG A 693 -24.81 -4.27 4.47
N ILE A 694 -25.69 -4.92 3.70
CA ILE A 694 -26.58 -4.23 2.76
C ILE A 694 -27.50 -3.28 3.52
N ASP A 695 -28.10 -3.73 4.63
CA ASP A 695 -28.97 -2.92 5.48
C ASP A 695 -28.22 -1.71 6.05
N LEU A 696 -27.00 -1.92 6.59
CA LEU A 696 -26.16 -0.84 7.10
C LEU A 696 -25.87 0.22 6.03
N LYS A 697 -25.50 -0.21 4.81
CA LYS A 697 -25.25 0.70 3.68
C LYS A 697 -26.51 1.48 3.29
N GLN A 698 -27.69 0.87 3.39
CA GLN A 698 -28.95 1.56 3.13
C GLN A 698 -29.23 2.62 4.20
N SER A 699 -29.05 2.31 5.48
CA SER A 699 -29.19 3.28 6.57
C SER A 699 -28.21 4.43 6.44
N LEU A 700 -26.96 4.16 6.07
CA LEU A 700 -25.98 5.20 5.76
C LEU A 700 -26.43 6.07 4.58
N LEU A 701 -26.89 5.47 3.48
CA LEU A 701 -27.40 6.23 2.33
C LEU A 701 -28.56 7.14 2.74
N ILE A 702 -29.53 6.62 3.49
CA ILE A 702 -30.68 7.38 4.00
C ILE A 702 -30.21 8.55 4.87
N LEU A 703 -29.31 8.28 5.82
CA LEU A 703 -28.79 9.25 6.76
C LEU A 703 -28.09 10.42 6.05
N PHE A 704 -27.25 10.17 5.05
CA PHE A 704 -26.61 11.22 4.26
C PHE A 704 -27.60 11.97 3.36
N SER A 705 -28.46 11.26 2.62
CA SER A 705 -29.42 11.90 1.70
C SER A 705 -30.41 12.77 2.46
N LYS A 706 -30.99 12.27 3.57
CA LYS A 706 -31.93 13.02 4.41
C LYS A 706 -31.27 14.21 5.10
N PHE A 707 -30.02 14.08 5.56
CA PHE A 707 -29.30 15.22 6.10
C PHE A 707 -29.24 16.39 5.10
N THR A 708 -28.89 16.11 3.84
CA THR A 708 -28.83 17.18 2.82
C THR A 708 -30.21 17.72 2.44
N GLU A 709 -31.24 16.87 2.35
CA GLU A 709 -32.62 17.28 2.05
C GLU A 709 -33.17 18.26 3.11
N TYR A 710 -32.95 17.97 4.39
CA TYR A 710 -33.45 18.81 5.49
C TYR A 710 -32.63 20.10 5.66
N ARG A 711 -31.32 20.07 5.39
CA ARG A 711 -30.51 21.29 5.37
C ARG A 711 -30.98 22.28 4.31
N MET A 712 -31.42 21.78 3.14
CA MET A 712 -32.04 22.62 2.11
C MET A 712 -33.40 23.20 2.53
N SER A 713 -34.18 22.46 3.33
CA SER A 713 -35.49 22.94 3.81
C SER A 713 -35.40 23.84 5.05
N GLY A 714 -34.21 23.99 5.65
CA GLY A 714 -33.99 24.77 6.87
C GLY A 714 -34.51 24.10 8.14
N LYS A 715 -34.98 22.84 8.06
CA LYS A 715 -35.53 22.11 9.20
C LYS A 715 -34.42 21.50 10.06
N PRO A 716 -34.52 21.60 11.40
CA PRO A 716 -33.68 20.80 12.28
C PRO A 716 -33.88 19.30 12.00
N LEU A 717 -32.82 18.47 12.05
CA LEU A 717 -32.95 17.03 11.84
C LEU A 717 -32.34 16.23 12.99
N LEU A 718 -33.12 15.31 13.54
CA LEU A 718 -32.73 14.30 14.51
C LEU A 718 -33.03 12.91 13.92
N PHE A 719 -32.06 12.02 13.93
CA PHE A 719 -32.27 10.62 13.52
C PHE A 719 -32.47 9.73 14.73
N LEU A 720 -33.50 8.87 14.66
CA LEU A 720 -33.77 7.82 15.63
C LEU A 720 -33.48 6.49 14.99
N LEU A 721 -32.55 5.74 15.58
CA LEU A 721 -32.24 4.40 15.14
C LEU A 721 -32.93 3.43 16.10
N THR A 722 -33.98 2.76 15.62
CA THR A 722 -34.85 1.88 16.41
C THR A 722 -34.61 0.42 16.06
N ALA A 723 -34.69 -0.48 17.04
CA ALA A 723 -34.63 -1.93 16.77
C ALA A 723 -35.95 -2.41 16.17
N GLU A 724 -35.92 -3.16 15.06
CA GLU A 724 -37.14 -3.62 14.36
C GLU A 724 -38.08 -4.48 15.23
N GLU A 725 -37.53 -5.37 16.05
CA GLU A 725 -38.34 -6.36 16.80
C GLU A 725 -39.05 -5.76 18.03
N GLN A 726 -38.50 -4.69 18.61
CA GLN A 726 -38.95 -4.13 19.91
C GLN A 726 -39.44 -2.68 19.80
N GLY A 727 -39.10 -1.96 18.73
CA GLY A 727 -39.41 -0.53 18.57
C GLY A 727 -38.56 0.40 19.44
N ASP A 728 -37.65 -0.15 20.25
CA ASP A 728 -36.82 0.62 21.17
C ASP A 728 -35.78 1.47 20.42
N VAL A 729 -35.65 2.73 20.84
CA VAL A 729 -34.60 3.62 20.36
C VAL A 729 -33.25 3.16 20.91
N LYS A 730 -32.34 2.74 20.03
CA LYS A 730 -30.99 2.29 20.40
C LYS A 730 -29.95 3.40 20.22
N PHE A 731 -30.15 4.33 19.27
CA PHE A 731 -29.28 5.49 19.10
C PHE A 731 -30.07 6.74 18.72
N LEU A 732 -29.67 7.89 19.28
CA LEU A 732 -30.00 9.21 18.76
C LEU A 732 -28.78 9.80 18.05
N VAL A 733 -28.98 10.24 16.80
CA VAL A 733 -27.92 10.81 15.97
C VAL A 733 -28.29 12.24 15.58
N PHE A 734 -27.41 13.18 15.94
CA PHE A 734 -27.51 14.60 15.67
C PHE A 734 -26.43 15.01 14.67
N PRO A 735 -26.74 15.17 13.37
CA PRO A 735 -25.74 15.56 12.40
C PRO A 735 -25.51 17.07 12.40
N SER A 736 -24.25 17.49 12.54
CA SER A 736 -23.85 18.89 12.50
C SER A 736 -23.50 19.34 11.08
N LYS A 737 -22.48 18.76 10.46
CA LYS A 737 -21.94 19.21 9.16
C LYS A 737 -21.57 18.05 8.25
N LEU A 738 -21.71 18.26 6.94
CA LEU A 738 -21.07 17.43 5.92
C LEU A 738 -19.66 17.98 5.64
N ARG A 739 -18.65 17.13 5.67
CA ARG A 739 -17.23 17.50 5.47
C ARG A 739 -16.57 16.66 4.39
N MET A 740 -15.50 17.17 3.80
CA MET A 740 -14.67 16.41 2.87
C MET A 740 -13.60 15.58 3.60
N ASP A 741 -13.53 14.29 3.29
CA ASP A 741 -12.37 13.45 3.60
C ASP A 741 -11.39 13.50 2.41
N LEU A 742 -10.42 14.40 2.51
CA LEU A 742 -9.42 14.58 1.46
C LEU A 742 -8.56 13.32 1.27
N SER A 743 -8.27 12.60 2.36
CA SER A 743 -7.42 11.41 2.34
C SER A 743 -8.13 10.19 1.76
N GLY A 744 -9.44 10.08 2.01
CA GLY A 744 -10.31 9.02 1.52
C GLY A 744 -10.98 9.33 0.18
N ARG A 745 -10.83 10.56 -0.35
CA ARG A 745 -11.55 11.06 -1.54
C ARG A 745 -13.06 10.84 -1.40
N SER A 746 -13.60 11.17 -0.23
CA SER A 746 -14.99 10.90 0.15
C SER A 746 -15.55 12.04 1.02
N VAL A 747 -16.71 11.81 1.62
CA VAL A 747 -17.39 12.71 2.55
C VAL A 747 -17.53 12.08 3.93
N LEU A 748 -17.73 12.93 4.93
CA LEU A 748 -17.97 12.56 6.32
C LEU A 748 -19.14 13.36 6.88
N LEU A 749 -19.93 12.73 7.74
CA LEU A 749 -20.85 13.44 8.61
C LEU A 749 -20.21 13.62 9.99
N ASP A 750 -20.04 14.90 10.34
CA ASP A 750 -19.68 15.35 11.69
C ASP A 750 -20.96 15.29 12.53
N ILE A 751 -21.06 14.29 13.41
CA ILE A 751 -22.26 14.06 14.21
C ILE A 751 -21.96 14.03 15.71
N ALA A 752 -23.00 14.26 16.50
CA ALA A 752 -23.08 13.77 17.86
C ALA A 752 -23.97 12.53 17.93
N VAL A 753 -23.56 11.53 18.69
CA VAL A 753 -24.31 10.28 18.88
C VAL A 753 -24.51 10.00 20.36
N LEU A 754 -25.73 9.60 20.69
CA LEU A 754 -26.13 9.16 22.03
C LEU A 754 -26.64 7.71 21.93
N PRO A 755 -25.85 6.72 22.36
CA PRO A 755 -26.30 5.33 22.44
C PRO A 755 -27.15 5.10 23.70
N PHE A 756 -28.17 4.25 23.58
CA PHE A 756 -29.03 3.81 24.68
C PHE A 756 -28.71 2.38 25.08
N TYR A 757 -28.70 2.15 26.39
CA TYR A 757 -28.39 0.88 27.03
C TYR A 757 -29.39 0.63 28.16
N GLU A 758 -29.88 -0.60 28.32
CA GLU A 758 -30.66 -0.96 29.50
C GLU A 758 -29.69 -1.30 30.63
N ALA A 759 -29.68 -0.49 31.70
CA ALA A 759 -28.87 -0.80 32.87
C ALA A 759 -29.52 -1.96 33.64
N PRO A 760 -28.79 -3.04 33.99
CA PRO A 760 -29.37 -4.17 34.72
C PRO A 760 -29.92 -3.84 36.11
N ASN A 761 -29.68 -2.64 36.67
CA ASN A 761 -30.19 -2.24 37.99
C ASN A 761 -30.15 -0.73 38.27
N ASP A 762 -29.87 0.14 37.29
CA ASP A 762 -29.74 1.58 37.55
C ASP A 762 -30.93 2.36 37.00
N LYS A 763 -31.75 2.89 37.91
CA LYS A 763 -32.87 3.79 37.58
C LYS A 763 -32.40 5.08 36.91
N SER A 764 -31.10 5.36 36.84
CA SER A 764 -30.52 6.55 36.20
C SER A 764 -30.62 6.55 34.66
N SER A 765 -30.67 5.39 34.00
CA SER A 765 -30.86 5.35 32.52
C SER A 765 -32.31 5.65 32.12
N ASN A 766 -33.29 5.25 32.94
CA ASN A 766 -34.70 5.63 32.80
C ASN A 766 -34.97 7.14 33.02
N VAL A 767 -34.03 7.87 33.65
CA VAL A 767 -34.09 9.33 33.77
C VAL A 767 -33.83 10.02 32.42
N CYS A 768 -33.21 9.33 31.45
CA CYS A 768 -32.86 9.93 30.16
C CYS A 768 -34.07 10.13 29.22
N PHE A 769 -35.14 9.33 29.34
CA PHE A 769 -36.33 9.53 28.51
C PHE A 769 -37.23 10.67 29.02
N SER A 770 -37.22 10.93 30.34
CA SER A 770 -38.04 11.97 30.98
C SER A 770 -37.37 13.35 31.02
N ASN A 771 -36.02 13.42 31.02
CA ASN A 771 -35.28 14.69 31.00
C ASN A 771 -34.86 15.17 29.61
N VAL A 772 -35.13 14.38 28.56
CA VAL A 772 -34.87 14.78 27.18
C VAL A 772 -36.17 15.38 26.63
N ASP A 773 -36.49 16.60 27.06
CA ASP A 773 -37.56 17.46 26.52
C ASP A 773 -37.46 17.64 24.99
N LEU A 774 -36.30 17.29 24.40
CA LEU A 774 -36.05 17.25 22.95
C LEU A 774 -37.04 16.40 22.17
N LEU A 775 -37.59 15.30 22.72
CA LEU A 775 -38.47 14.39 21.97
C LEU A 775 -39.92 14.87 21.89
N ASN A 776 -40.38 15.68 22.85
CA ASN A 776 -41.77 16.08 22.95
C ASN A 776 -42.12 17.30 22.07
N GLU A 777 -41.14 18.13 21.68
CA GLU A 777 -41.36 19.35 20.89
C GLU A 777 -41.04 19.20 19.38
N THR A 778 -40.44 18.09 18.94
CA THR A 778 -39.83 18.00 17.59
C THR A 778 -40.34 16.86 16.71
N LYS A 779 -41.61 16.44 16.82
CA LYS A 779 -42.15 15.33 16.00
C LYS A 779 -41.96 15.54 14.48
N ASP A 780 -42.01 16.79 14.00
CA ASP A 780 -41.82 17.13 12.58
C ASP A 780 -40.35 17.19 12.10
N ASP A 781 -39.39 17.08 13.02
CA ASP A 781 -37.95 17.23 12.79
C ASP A 781 -37.18 15.91 13.04
N MET A 782 -37.91 14.81 13.23
CA MET A 782 -37.40 13.49 13.53
C MET A 782 -37.52 12.56 12.32
N TYR A 783 -36.48 11.76 12.08
CA TYR A 783 -36.48 10.74 11.04
C TYR A 783 -36.09 9.38 11.63
N GLU A 784 -37.01 8.43 11.58
CA GLU A 784 -36.79 7.06 12.08
C GLU A 784 -36.08 6.20 11.03
N ILE A 785 -35.05 5.47 11.44
CA ILE A 785 -34.39 4.41 10.69
C ILE A 785 -34.51 3.14 11.53
N ARG A 786 -35.22 2.15 11.00
CA ARG A 786 -35.41 0.85 11.66
C ARG A 786 -34.25 -0.08 11.30
N LEU A 787 -33.65 -0.67 12.33
CA LEU A 787 -32.47 -1.52 12.24
C LEU A 787 -32.86 -2.99 12.38
N SER A 788 -32.45 -3.81 11.41
CA SER A 788 -32.52 -5.27 11.55
C SER A 788 -31.54 -5.76 12.64
N PRO A 789 -31.73 -6.95 13.24
CA PRO A 789 -30.84 -7.45 14.31
C PRO A 789 -29.35 -7.49 13.91
N ASN A 790 -29.08 -7.92 12.66
CA ASN A 790 -27.73 -7.96 12.12
C ASN A 790 -27.16 -6.56 11.83
N GLU A 791 -28.00 -5.62 11.41
CA GLU A 791 -27.59 -4.22 11.23
C GLU A 791 -27.27 -3.55 12.57
N LEU A 792 -28.07 -3.78 13.60
CA LEU A 792 -27.85 -3.26 14.95
C LEU A 792 -26.50 -3.71 15.51
N LEU A 793 -26.14 -4.98 15.31
CA LEU A 793 -24.82 -5.50 15.67
C LEU A 793 -23.70 -4.74 14.94
N LEU A 794 -23.85 -4.49 13.64
CA LEU A 794 -22.88 -3.72 12.86
C LEU A 794 -22.74 -2.27 13.34
N TRP A 795 -23.85 -1.60 13.68
CA TRP A 795 -23.81 -0.25 14.26
C TRP A 795 -23.01 -0.23 15.57
N ARG A 796 -23.23 -1.22 16.45
CA ARG A 796 -22.48 -1.36 17.71
C ARG A 796 -21.00 -1.62 17.49
N MET A 797 -20.63 -2.30 16.41
CA MET A 797 -19.22 -2.54 16.04
C MET A 797 -18.55 -1.32 15.39
N MET A 798 -19.27 -0.57 14.57
CA MET A 798 -18.74 0.57 13.81
C MET A 798 -18.63 1.85 14.64
N LEU A 799 -19.54 2.06 15.59
CA LEU A 799 -19.63 3.29 16.36
C LEU A 799 -18.33 3.63 17.13
N PRO A 800 -17.66 2.68 17.83
CA PRO A 800 -16.33 2.93 18.39
C PRO A 800 -15.34 3.45 17.35
N SER A 801 -15.31 2.85 16.15
CA SER A 801 -14.39 3.26 15.10
C SER A 801 -14.62 4.70 14.66
N TRP A 802 -15.87 5.13 14.46
CA TRP A 802 -16.18 6.51 14.07
C TRP A 802 -15.90 7.54 15.18
N ILE A 803 -16.01 7.14 16.45
CA ILE A 803 -15.64 8.00 17.59
C ILE A 803 -14.12 8.12 17.70
N GLU A 804 -13.40 6.98 17.72
CA GLU A 804 -11.93 6.97 17.80
C GLU A 804 -11.29 7.67 16.58
N ARG A 805 -11.91 7.57 15.39
CA ARG A 805 -11.46 8.24 14.16
C ARG A 805 -11.31 9.75 14.31
N CYS A 806 -12.17 10.40 15.11
CA CYS A 806 -12.19 11.86 15.27
C CYS A 806 -11.79 12.33 16.68
N ARG A 807 -11.26 11.43 17.50
CA ARG A 807 -10.92 11.71 18.89
C ARG A 807 -9.81 12.74 19.00
N THR A 808 -10.06 13.81 19.75
CA THR A 808 -9.08 14.86 20.09
C THR A 808 -8.76 14.92 21.59
N TRP A 809 -9.30 13.99 22.37
CA TRP A 809 -9.17 13.89 23.82
C TRP A 809 -8.56 12.54 24.23
N LYS A 810 -7.95 12.48 25.41
CA LYS A 810 -7.30 11.26 25.91
C LYS A 810 -8.31 10.33 26.58
N HIS A 811 -8.07 9.02 26.48
CA HIS A 811 -8.75 8.05 27.32
C HIS A 811 -8.34 8.21 28.79
N ARG A 812 -9.27 7.95 29.71
CA ARG A 812 -9.01 7.96 31.15
C ARG A 812 -8.35 6.64 31.56
N PRO A 813 -7.60 6.58 32.68
CA PRO A 813 -7.06 5.31 33.20
C PRO A 813 -8.14 4.26 33.48
N THR A 814 -9.35 4.69 33.85
CA THR A 814 -10.53 3.87 34.12
C THR A 814 -11.39 3.60 32.88
N CYS A 815 -10.83 3.76 31.67
CA CYS A 815 -11.57 3.55 30.42
C CYS A 815 -12.13 2.13 30.33
N GLU A 816 -13.42 2.01 30.01
CA GLU A 816 -14.16 0.76 29.98
C GLU A 816 -13.62 -0.21 28.91
N TYR A 817 -13.09 0.32 27.79
CA TYR A 817 -12.41 -0.51 26.80
C TYR A 817 -11.16 -1.19 27.37
N ARG A 818 -10.39 -0.45 28.18
CA ARG A 818 -9.18 -0.98 28.82
C ARG A 818 -9.56 -2.03 29.87
N SER A 819 -10.57 -1.74 30.70
CA SER A 819 -11.06 -2.68 31.71
C SER A 819 -11.64 -3.96 31.10
N ALA A 820 -12.36 -3.85 29.98
CA ALA A 820 -12.91 -5.00 29.27
C ALA A 820 -11.88 -5.75 28.41
N GLY A 821 -10.71 -5.16 28.14
CA GLY A 821 -9.68 -5.74 27.28
C GLY A 821 -10.10 -5.86 25.81
N ARG A 822 -11.18 -5.22 25.37
CA ARG A 822 -11.68 -5.28 23.99
C ARG A 822 -12.46 -4.04 23.55
N VAL A 823 -12.64 -3.90 22.24
CA VAL A 823 -13.50 -2.88 21.60
C VAL A 823 -14.35 -3.56 20.53
N PRO A 824 -15.68 -3.36 20.49
CA PRO A 824 -16.52 -2.69 21.51
C PRO A 824 -16.51 -3.41 22.87
N ILE A 825 -16.99 -2.72 23.93
CA ILE A 825 -17.00 -3.27 25.30
C ILE A 825 -17.79 -4.59 25.33
N GLN A 826 -19.00 -4.60 24.78
CA GLN A 826 -19.85 -5.78 24.61
C GLN A 826 -20.76 -5.67 23.37
N LEU A 827 -21.12 -6.82 22.80
CA LEU A 827 -22.01 -6.94 21.63
C LEU A 827 -23.40 -7.48 21.96
N LEU A 828 -23.69 -7.80 23.23
CA LEU A 828 -25.00 -8.27 23.66
C LEU A 828 -26.06 -7.17 23.45
N PRO A 829 -27.30 -7.53 23.11
CA PRO A 829 -28.42 -6.58 23.14
C PRO A 829 -28.41 -5.76 24.44
N ASP A 830 -28.63 -4.45 24.31
CA ASP A 830 -28.81 -3.50 25.42
C ASP A 830 -27.63 -3.27 26.38
N SER A 831 -26.51 -3.97 26.20
CA SER A 831 -25.25 -3.71 26.94
C SER A 831 -24.50 -2.46 26.44
N GLU A 832 -23.61 -1.88 27.24
CA GLU A 832 -22.73 -0.80 26.77
C GLU A 832 -21.73 -1.29 25.70
N SER A 833 -21.63 -0.57 24.58
CA SER A 833 -20.69 -0.87 23.49
C SER A 833 -19.55 0.15 23.36
N VAL A 834 -19.76 1.38 23.86
CA VAL A 834 -18.84 2.52 23.72
C VAL A 834 -18.37 3.03 25.08
N CYS A 835 -17.09 3.37 25.20
CA CYS A 835 -16.53 3.94 26.43
C CYS A 835 -17.10 5.32 26.75
N SER A 836 -17.16 5.67 28.03
CA SER A 836 -17.65 6.99 28.48
C SER A 836 -16.66 8.13 28.24
N CYS A 837 -15.41 7.82 27.88
CA CYS A 837 -14.34 8.81 27.72
C CYS A 837 -14.64 9.87 26.64
N GLY A 838 -15.53 9.60 25.68
CA GLY A 838 -15.94 10.53 24.64
C GLY A 838 -17.09 11.48 24.99
N ARG A 839 -17.77 11.23 26.10
CA ARG A 839 -18.99 11.96 26.48
C ARG A 839 -18.69 13.44 26.76
N GLY A 840 -19.46 14.36 26.18
CA GLY A 840 -19.35 15.80 26.42
C GLY A 840 -18.24 16.54 25.64
N HIS A 841 -17.45 15.86 24.82
CA HIS A 841 -16.36 16.48 24.07
C HIS A 841 -16.81 16.99 22.68
N PHE A 842 -17.16 18.29 22.61
CA PHE A 842 -17.58 18.95 21.37
C PHE A 842 -16.93 20.34 21.20
N PRO A 843 -16.76 20.82 19.95
CA PRO A 843 -16.43 22.22 19.67
C PRO A 843 -17.44 23.20 20.29
N LYS A 844 -16.98 24.42 20.61
CA LYS A 844 -17.88 25.48 21.05
C LYS A 844 -18.95 25.76 19.98
N ASN A 845 -20.19 25.97 20.41
CA ASN A 845 -21.33 26.23 19.53
C ASN A 845 -21.59 25.13 18.48
N TYR A 846 -21.37 23.86 18.86
CA TYR A 846 -21.56 22.71 17.96
C TYR A 846 -22.94 22.66 17.30
N PHE A 847 -23.99 23.01 18.06
CA PHE A 847 -25.31 23.36 17.54
C PHE A 847 -25.71 24.74 18.05
N GLN A 848 -25.88 25.70 17.13
CA GLN A 848 -26.40 27.03 17.46
C GLN A 848 -27.93 26.98 17.56
N GLY A 849 -28.50 27.70 18.54
CA GLY A 849 -29.95 27.92 18.63
C GLY A 849 -30.76 26.76 19.24
N ARG A 850 -30.13 25.75 19.85
CA ARG A 850 -30.85 24.66 20.56
C ARG A 850 -30.45 24.61 22.04
N PRO A 851 -31.18 25.26 22.97
CA PRO A 851 -30.83 25.27 24.39
C PRO A 851 -30.76 23.86 25.01
N GLN A 852 -31.67 22.97 24.61
CA GLN A 852 -31.74 21.59 25.10
C GLN A 852 -30.52 20.74 24.69
N TRP A 853 -29.77 21.13 23.64
CA TRP A 853 -28.54 20.45 23.25
C TRP A 853 -27.49 20.47 24.38
N ASN A 854 -27.41 21.57 25.14
CA ASN A 854 -26.42 21.67 26.22
C ASN A 854 -26.62 20.58 27.29
N SER A 855 -27.86 20.22 27.58
CA SER A 855 -28.22 19.15 28.52
C SER A 855 -27.94 17.75 27.95
N ALA A 856 -28.12 17.55 26.64
CA ALA A 856 -27.87 16.27 25.97
C ALA A 856 -26.38 16.03 25.65
N ALA A 857 -25.61 17.10 25.40
CA ALA A 857 -24.22 17.03 24.99
C ALA A 857 -23.34 16.24 25.96
N GLN A 858 -23.59 16.35 27.27
CA GLN A 858 -22.82 15.65 28.31
C GLN A 858 -22.92 14.11 28.22
N PHE A 859 -23.92 13.57 27.54
CA PHE A 859 -24.12 12.14 27.36
C PHE A 859 -23.71 11.66 25.96
N ALA A 860 -23.61 12.58 24.99
CA ALA A 860 -23.27 12.27 23.61
C ALA A 860 -21.75 12.27 23.38
N SER A 861 -21.31 11.51 22.38
CA SER A 861 -19.94 11.56 21.86
C SER A 861 -19.92 12.10 20.42
N ARG A 862 -18.86 12.79 20.04
CA ARG A 862 -18.65 13.18 18.63
C ARG A 862 -18.20 11.96 17.82
N ALA A 863 -18.75 11.79 16.63
CA ALA A 863 -18.36 10.73 15.70
C ALA A 863 -18.24 11.26 14.27
N ALA A 864 -17.32 10.68 13.50
CA ALA A 864 -17.14 10.96 12.07
C ALA A 864 -17.61 9.78 11.23
N ILE A 865 -18.90 9.79 10.85
CA ILE A 865 -19.49 8.73 10.04
C ILE A 865 -19.07 8.91 8.58
N SER A 866 -18.57 7.85 7.96
CA SER A 866 -18.21 7.80 6.54
C SER A 866 -19.11 6.83 5.76
N PRO A 867 -19.32 7.05 4.45
CA PRO A 867 -19.84 6.01 3.56
C PRO A 867 -18.98 4.75 3.62
N LEU A 868 -19.60 3.58 3.43
CA LEU A 868 -18.95 2.28 3.48
C LEU A 868 -18.78 1.69 2.08
N PHE A 869 -17.59 1.87 1.49
CA PHE A 869 -17.30 1.33 0.16
C PHE A 869 -16.82 -0.12 0.20
N PRO A 870 -17.16 -0.93 -0.81
CA PRO A 870 -16.68 -2.30 -0.90
C PRO A 870 -15.19 -2.31 -1.25
N SER A 871 -14.47 -3.29 -0.70
CA SER A 871 -13.07 -3.50 -1.08
C SER A 871 -12.96 -3.90 -2.54
N ARG A 872 -11.89 -3.46 -3.20
CA ARG A 872 -11.55 -3.92 -4.55
C ARG A 872 -10.84 -5.26 -4.54
N LEU A 873 -10.31 -5.67 -3.39
CA LEU A 873 -9.59 -6.93 -3.22
C LEU A 873 -10.53 -8.13 -3.04
N VAL A 874 -11.83 -7.91 -2.87
CA VAL A 874 -12.84 -8.94 -2.61
C VAL A 874 -13.97 -8.85 -3.65
N GLY A 875 -14.34 -9.99 -4.23
CA GLY A 875 -15.45 -10.12 -5.19
C GLY A 875 -15.12 -9.67 -6.63
N ASN A 876 -15.81 -10.28 -7.60
CA ASN A 876 -15.67 -9.98 -9.03
C ASN A 876 -16.21 -8.59 -9.37
N ALA A 877 -15.56 -7.90 -10.31
CA ALA A 877 -16.11 -6.69 -10.91
C ALA A 877 -17.37 -7.06 -11.72
N TYR A 878 -18.50 -6.45 -11.39
CA TYR A 878 -19.70 -6.58 -12.22
C TYR A 878 -19.49 -5.75 -13.48
N HIS A 879 -19.27 -6.41 -14.63
CA HIS A 879 -19.38 -5.78 -15.94
C HIS A 879 -20.87 -5.57 -16.26
N GLY A 880 -21.46 -4.54 -15.64
CA GLY A 880 -22.82 -4.14 -15.97
C GLY A 880 -22.86 -3.56 -17.38
N SER A 881 -23.65 -4.17 -18.26
CA SER A 881 -24.12 -3.47 -19.45
C SER A 881 -24.84 -2.20 -18.99
N SER A 882 -24.37 -1.05 -19.49
CA SER A 882 -24.78 0.28 -19.04
C SER A 882 -26.29 0.58 -19.21
N SER A 883 -27.04 -0.29 -19.90
CA SER A 883 -28.49 -0.20 -20.05
C SER A 883 -29.28 -0.76 -18.87
N ALA A 884 -28.74 -1.75 -18.13
CA ALA A 884 -29.46 -2.40 -17.03
C ALA A 884 -29.40 -1.55 -15.74
N SER A 885 -28.26 -0.93 -15.45
CA SER A 885 -28.05 -0.17 -14.21
C SER A 885 -28.97 1.07 -14.11
N ALA A 886 -29.21 1.76 -15.22
CA ALA A 886 -30.10 2.94 -15.26
C ALA A 886 -31.58 2.57 -15.03
N SER A 887 -32.05 1.43 -15.55
CA SER A 887 -33.44 0.99 -15.38
C SER A 887 -33.71 0.49 -13.95
N VAL A 888 -32.72 -0.15 -13.33
CA VAL A 888 -32.77 -0.60 -11.93
C VAL A 888 -32.68 0.58 -10.97
N LEU A 889 -31.79 1.57 -11.20
CA LEU A 889 -31.73 2.81 -10.43
C LEU A 889 -33.04 3.60 -10.49
N THR A 890 -33.67 3.68 -11.66
CA THR A 890 -34.99 4.34 -11.80
C THR A 890 -36.09 3.59 -11.04
N ARG A 891 -36.02 2.25 -10.97
CA ARG A 891 -36.94 1.43 -10.16
C ARG A 891 -36.69 1.56 -8.66
N ILE A 892 -35.42 1.64 -8.21
CA ILE A 892 -35.05 1.83 -6.81
C ILE A 892 -35.45 3.23 -6.33
N VAL A 893 -35.18 4.28 -7.11
CA VAL A 893 -35.62 5.65 -6.79
C VAL A 893 -37.15 5.76 -6.76
N ARG A 894 -37.87 5.02 -7.63
CA ARG A 894 -39.33 4.90 -7.53
C ARG A 894 -39.77 4.17 -6.26
N LYS A 895 -39.16 3.03 -5.92
CA LYS A 895 -39.47 2.29 -4.68
C LYS A 895 -39.17 3.10 -3.42
N ILE A 896 -38.06 3.83 -3.37
CA ILE A 896 -37.71 4.74 -2.27
C ILE A 896 -38.73 5.88 -2.19
N LYS A 897 -39.18 6.45 -3.32
CA LYS A 897 -40.27 7.44 -3.33
C LYS A 897 -41.62 6.88 -2.89
N THR A 898 -41.86 5.58 -3.08
CA THR A 898 -43.07 4.89 -2.60
C THR A 898 -42.99 4.49 -1.12
N ILE A 899 -41.78 4.32 -0.58
CA ILE A 899 -41.53 4.02 0.85
C ILE A 899 -41.47 5.32 1.69
N VAL A 900 -41.10 6.45 1.06
CA VAL A 900 -41.02 7.79 1.67
C VAL A 900 -42.37 8.54 1.61
N ARG A 901 -43.39 7.96 1.00
CA ARG A 901 -44.80 8.38 1.10
C ARG A 901 -45.56 7.38 1.95
#